data_AF-A0A812VBQ4-F1
#
_entry.id   AF-A0A812VBQ4-F1
#
_cell.length_a   1.000
_cell.length_b   1.000
_cell.length_c   1.000
_cell.angle_alpha   90.00
_cell.angle_beta   90.00
_cell.angle_gamma   90.00
#
_symmetry.space_group_name_H-M   'P 1'
#
loop_
_entity.id
_entity.type
_entity.pdbx_description
1 polymer ?
#
loop_
_entity_poly.entity_id
_entity_poly.type
_entity_poly.pdbx_seq_one_letter_code
_entity_poly.pdbx_strand_id
1 'polypeptide(L)'
;MVNVLRCATDFLEKSYDSMNNPIQLWIPPTMPAAGELLPDFSLGHCIGFTKSLAMKAILLACSEAALTDTELQSIQTQLQALFGFRATVRTTGNAKFDRFRALQDKFAEAARPRPDPIQVSTLLMAQAKDEGLVWTECASAMIQEFNGGSSNEAKRLSEMEASLVTIYPTLSKDTQELIDYHWQLYPPQRSAIPYKAVAVDVFFAGAKLKTGVKSDLWQSILQADNRKRHWYIRRKVQMFLFKLQDARRLRKKINLTTGASALRDQKDPESAWGISAIFAHFLPEMQKLVTPTQLETLQVKFARGYLDAELLEKFRVMTPKLQVQNFRFLADVGVKVLASVSQSQNSESEADLQLQKAEFAKATAKVKKEVMQWNSYQEKKDEFQRTGVTIQAEIADKEKDRQRKAVENCQDELYPIREVLELPHGMTFAEASLQKFKDEHRIPDDSMYRVFWMNPTVLGYDAVRGCEIAVASVATAVAEEYTESSVLEATEKIKAFLNVPEHRLIVRECLLAFDQNSIPPQSQRPGFHKFFVAISDLSNKEGQLFSHFAQSSLWKRQMLPIVIKNTVTPVPMLAIKSMVDPRRGFSSSMATSDTSNKPARRKQWIAGYPVPAAFHDALWQGMRAPDNAGAAWIDVFAYDHSLPEALMRRRASPSLPAPQTIYVGIVWADCNSRDCAHKEKGTAVDPRVQNAKIAKWLQSAIRRKLQSLAQEKVISIKDWVPLSPWKDTRDPPVLVEKDFVALFPGAAQNLPLRETFLNDIEDKLKDEDLKKQWMTFVQEHNDAWNKSGKPHVNSGEKRGCEGDSNPSPGKKARVLTPESESPQTLEALTTSEGPICQIDSLDANCTVIFTNKGHIWVHAKKDVELDSKFPLALAYGKFKVNEDRFF
;
A
#
# COMPACT_ATOMS: atom_id res chain seq x y z
N MET A 1 6.24 -23.65 -20.59
CA MET A 1 5.92 -23.22 -21.97
C MET A 1 5.29 -21.83 -22.04
N VAL A 2 4.18 -21.57 -21.32
CA VAL A 2 3.42 -20.28 -21.33
C VAL A 2 4.30 -19.01 -21.27
N ASN A 3 5.34 -18.99 -20.44
CA ASN A 3 6.24 -17.83 -20.29
C ASN A 3 7.08 -17.51 -21.55
N VAL A 4 7.35 -18.49 -22.43
CA VAL A 4 8.06 -18.23 -23.71
C VAL A 4 7.13 -17.51 -24.68
N LEU A 5 5.90 -17.99 -24.83
CA LEU A 5 4.89 -17.37 -25.70
C LEU A 5 4.56 -15.95 -25.23
N ARG A 6 4.37 -15.74 -23.92
CA ARG A 6 4.19 -14.39 -23.37
C ARG A 6 5.38 -13.47 -23.66
N CYS A 7 6.61 -13.95 -23.45
CA CYS A 7 7.82 -13.17 -23.75
C CYS A 7 7.95 -12.87 -25.25
N ALA A 8 7.43 -13.74 -26.13
CA ALA A 8 7.38 -13.48 -27.57
C ALA A 8 6.34 -12.40 -27.90
N THR A 9 5.14 -12.45 -27.31
CA THR A 9 4.13 -11.38 -27.42
C THR A 9 4.69 -10.04 -26.92
N ASP A 10 5.31 -10.02 -25.74
CA ASP A 10 5.93 -8.82 -25.17
C ASP A 10 6.99 -8.21 -26.12
N PHE A 11 7.73 -9.03 -26.88
CA PHE A 11 8.74 -8.59 -27.85
C PHE A 11 8.15 -8.08 -29.17
N LEU A 12 6.99 -8.61 -29.59
CA LEU A 12 6.26 -8.14 -30.78
C LEU A 12 5.51 -6.84 -30.50
N GLU A 13 4.97 -6.66 -29.28
CA GLU A 13 4.38 -5.40 -28.81
C GLU A 13 5.44 -4.32 -28.56
N LYS A 14 6.64 -4.70 -28.09
CA LYS A 14 7.76 -3.80 -27.83
C LYS A 14 9.11 -4.48 -28.10
N SER A 15 9.82 -4.00 -29.12
CA SER A 15 11.14 -4.52 -29.53
C SER A 15 12.08 -4.74 -28.35
N TYR A 16 12.74 -5.90 -28.35
CA TYR A 16 13.62 -6.30 -27.25
C TYR A 16 14.87 -5.41 -27.12
N ASP A 17 14.98 -4.71 -26.00
CA ASP A 17 16.15 -3.90 -25.70
C ASP A 17 17.26 -4.73 -25.01
N SER A 18 18.19 -5.23 -25.83
CA SER A 18 19.36 -5.97 -25.36
C SER A 18 20.44 -5.09 -24.69
N MET A 19 20.40 -3.76 -24.87
CA MET A 19 21.34 -2.83 -24.25
C MET A 19 20.99 -2.63 -22.77
N ASN A 20 19.72 -2.36 -22.49
CA ASN A 20 19.22 -2.13 -21.14
C ASN A 20 18.88 -3.42 -20.38
N ASN A 21 18.72 -4.55 -21.07
CA ASN A 21 18.39 -5.83 -20.45
C ASN A 21 19.11 -7.03 -21.10
N PRO A 22 20.46 -7.06 -21.14
CA PRO A 22 21.25 -8.06 -21.85
C PRO A 22 20.99 -9.50 -21.37
N ILE A 23 21.25 -10.46 -22.25
CA ILE A 23 21.30 -11.89 -21.87
C ILE A 23 22.62 -12.13 -21.13
N GLN A 24 22.58 -12.82 -19.99
CA GLN A 24 23.80 -13.22 -19.28
C GLN A 24 24.19 -14.63 -19.71
N LEU A 25 25.41 -14.77 -20.22
CA LEU A 25 25.97 -16.04 -20.67
C LEU A 25 27.08 -16.51 -19.72
N TRP A 26 27.19 -17.83 -19.60
CA TRP A 26 28.26 -18.54 -18.93
C TRP A 26 29.16 -19.20 -19.97
N ILE A 27 30.46 -19.08 -19.72
CA ILE A 27 31.53 -19.72 -20.51
C ILE A 27 32.15 -20.80 -19.60
N PRO A 28 32.22 -22.07 -20.05
CA PRO A 28 32.85 -23.15 -19.29
C PRO A 28 34.30 -22.83 -18.89
N PRO A 29 34.78 -23.29 -17.73
CA PRO A 29 36.18 -23.10 -17.31
C PRO A 29 37.21 -23.74 -18.26
N THR A 30 36.78 -24.69 -19.09
CA THR A 30 37.61 -25.43 -20.07
C THR A 30 37.74 -24.72 -21.42
N MET A 31 37.41 -23.43 -21.51
CA MET A 31 37.37 -22.69 -22.76
C MET A 31 38.73 -22.09 -23.15
N PRO A 32 39.00 -21.96 -24.46
CA PRO A 32 40.27 -21.43 -24.98
C PRO A 32 40.42 -19.92 -24.72
N ALA A 33 41.60 -19.36 -25.03
CA ALA A 33 41.94 -17.98 -24.66
C ALA A 33 41.12 -16.94 -25.44
N ALA A 34 41.10 -15.70 -24.92
CA ALA A 34 40.37 -14.60 -25.54
C ALA A 34 40.89 -14.32 -26.97
N GLY A 35 40.04 -14.58 -27.97
CA GLY A 35 40.36 -14.48 -29.40
C GLY A 35 40.28 -15.81 -30.15
N GLU A 36 40.22 -16.95 -29.44
CA GLU A 36 40.03 -18.27 -30.04
C GLU A 36 38.54 -18.58 -30.30
N LEU A 37 38.29 -19.51 -31.23
CA LEU A 37 36.93 -19.94 -31.59
C LEU A 37 36.28 -20.73 -30.45
N LEU A 38 35.03 -20.38 -30.13
CA LEU A 38 34.24 -21.12 -29.16
C LEU A 38 33.71 -22.42 -29.79
N PRO A 39 33.85 -23.59 -29.15
CA PRO A 39 33.27 -24.83 -29.64
C PRO A 39 31.74 -24.75 -29.73
N ASP A 40 31.14 -25.47 -30.68
CA ASP A 40 29.69 -25.54 -30.81
C ASP A 40 29.02 -25.99 -29.50
N PHE A 41 27.89 -25.36 -29.18
CA PHE A 41 27.10 -25.61 -27.97
C PHE A 41 27.83 -25.42 -26.62
N SER A 42 29.03 -24.82 -26.60
CA SER A 42 29.79 -24.54 -25.37
C SER A 42 29.18 -23.45 -24.48
N LEU A 43 28.35 -22.56 -25.02
CA LEU A 43 27.78 -21.43 -24.29
C LEU A 43 26.51 -21.78 -23.49
N GLY A 44 26.53 -21.54 -22.18
CA GLY A 44 25.35 -21.65 -21.32
C GLY A 44 24.68 -20.31 -21.05
N HIS A 45 23.40 -20.33 -20.63
CA HIS A 45 22.66 -19.12 -20.21
C HIS A 45 22.57 -19.02 -18.68
N CYS A 46 23.16 -17.97 -18.08
CA CYS A 46 22.92 -17.61 -16.67
C CYS A 46 21.49 -17.05 -16.50
N ILE A 47 21.17 -16.02 -17.30
CA ILE A 47 19.91 -15.26 -17.24
C ILE A 47 19.48 -14.93 -18.66
N GLY A 48 18.23 -15.27 -19.03
CA GLY A 48 17.65 -14.90 -20.33
C GLY A 48 17.38 -16.06 -21.29
N PHE A 49 17.53 -17.33 -20.88
CA PHE A 49 17.20 -18.49 -21.71
C PHE A 49 15.78 -18.43 -22.33
N THR A 50 14.77 -18.05 -21.53
CA THR A 50 13.39 -17.84 -22.01
C THR A 50 13.29 -16.78 -23.11
N LYS A 51 14.11 -15.73 -23.05
CA LYS A 51 14.16 -14.67 -24.09
C LYS A 51 14.82 -15.20 -25.37
N SER A 52 15.90 -15.95 -25.23
CA SER A 52 16.59 -16.64 -26.34
C SER A 52 15.65 -17.62 -27.06
N LEU A 53 14.82 -18.34 -26.31
CA LEU A 53 13.77 -19.19 -26.87
C LEU A 53 12.64 -18.38 -27.53
N ALA A 54 12.24 -17.23 -26.95
CA ALA A 54 11.23 -16.35 -27.56
C ALA A 54 11.71 -15.72 -28.87
N MET A 55 12.96 -15.24 -28.92
CA MET A 55 13.63 -14.80 -30.15
C MET A 55 13.60 -15.90 -31.22
N LYS A 56 14.07 -17.10 -30.87
CA LYS A 56 14.06 -18.25 -31.77
C LYS A 56 12.66 -18.62 -32.25
N ALA A 57 11.65 -18.57 -31.37
CA ALA A 57 10.27 -18.86 -31.72
C ALA A 57 9.68 -17.81 -32.69
N ILE A 58 9.97 -16.53 -32.50
CA ILE A 58 9.54 -15.46 -33.44
C ILE A 58 10.21 -15.66 -34.81
N LEU A 59 11.52 -15.90 -34.84
CA LEU A 59 12.27 -16.09 -36.08
C LEU A 59 11.82 -17.34 -36.85
N LEU A 60 11.56 -18.45 -36.13
CA LEU A 60 10.95 -19.65 -36.72
C LEU A 60 9.54 -19.37 -37.24
N ALA A 61 8.70 -18.67 -36.48
CA ALA A 61 7.34 -18.33 -36.91
C ALA A 61 7.33 -17.45 -38.18
N CYS A 62 8.27 -16.50 -38.32
CA CYS A 62 8.42 -15.72 -39.56
C CYS A 62 8.84 -16.60 -40.74
N SER A 63 9.69 -17.60 -40.50
CA SER A 63 10.12 -18.57 -41.52
C SER A 63 9.01 -19.56 -41.92
N GLU A 64 8.19 -20.02 -40.97
CA GLU A 64 7.10 -20.97 -41.20
C GLU A 64 5.87 -20.29 -41.80
N ALA A 65 5.62 -19.02 -41.47
CA ALA A 65 4.51 -18.24 -42.02
C ALA A 65 4.69 -17.82 -43.48
N ALA A 66 5.86 -18.10 -44.09
CA ALA A 66 6.19 -17.79 -45.49
C ALA A 66 5.91 -16.32 -45.87
N LEU A 67 6.23 -15.40 -44.95
CA LEU A 67 6.01 -13.95 -45.13
C LEU A 67 6.76 -13.43 -46.35
N THR A 68 6.10 -12.56 -47.12
CA THR A 68 6.72 -11.88 -48.27
C THR A 68 7.79 -10.88 -47.82
N ASP A 69 8.72 -10.53 -48.72
CA ASP A 69 9.76 -9.53 -48.45
C ASP A 69 9.17 -8.21 -47.94
N THR A 70 8.04 -7.77 -48.50
CA THR A 70 7.32 -6.55 -48.07
C THR A 70 6.80 -6.65 -46.64
N GLU A 71 6.27 -7.81 -46.25
CA GLU A 71 5.78 -8.06 -44.89
C GLU A 71 6.94 -8.14 -43.90
N LEU A 72 8.02 -8.86 -44.24
CA LEU A 72 9.26 -8.92 -43.44
C LEU A 72 9.87 -7.52 -43.27
N GLN A 73 9.86 -6.69 -44.31
CA GLN A 73 10.35 -5.32 -44.27
C GLN A 73 9.49 -4.43 -43.36
N SER A 74 8.17 -4.66 -43.30
CA SER A 74 7.26 -3.93 -42.40
C SER A 74 7.49 -4.22 -40.90
N ILE A 75 8.03 -5.40 -40.57
CA ILE A 75 8.38 -5.82 -39.20
C ILE A 75 9.90 -5.83 -38.93
N GLN A 76 10.70 -5.31 -39.86
CA GLN A 76 12.16 -5.38 -39.82
C GLN A 76 12.74 -4.77 -38.54
N THR A 77 12.22 -3.61 -38.10
CA THR A 77 12.71 -2.89 -36.91
C THR A 77 12.42 -3.65 -35.61
N GLN A 78 11.38 -4.48 -35.59
CA GLN A 78 11.00 -5.35 -34.47
C GLN A 78 11.89 -6.60 -34.45
N LEU A 79 12.16 -7.20 -35.61
CA LEU A 79 13.01 -8.39 -35.75
C LEU A 79 14.52 -8.10 -35.62
N GLN A 80 14.98 -6.90 -35.99
CA GLN A 80 16.41 -6.54 -35.99
C GLN A 80 17.09 -6.76 -34.62
N ALA A 81 16.37 -6.51 -33.53
CA ALA A 81 16.85 -6.72 -32.16
C ALA A 81 16.93 -8.21 -31.73
N LEU A 82 16.38 -9.13 -32.53
CA LEU A 82 16.42 -10.57 -32.30
C LEU A 82 17.60 -11.24 -33.02
N PHE A 83 18.05 -10.68 -34.15
CA PHE A 83 19.22 -11.15 -34.90
C PHE A 83 20.56 -10.74 -34.28
N GLY A 84 20.62 -9.58 -33.62
CA GLY A 84 21.82 -9.10 -32.94
C GLY A 84 21.48 -8.56 -31.55
N PHE A 85 21.86 -9.29 -30.50
CA PHE A 85 21.61 -8.90 -29.11
C PHE A 85 22.90 -8.84 -28.30
N ARG A 86 23.03 -7.84 -27.41
CA ARG A 86 24.13 -7.83 -26.44
C ARG A 86 23.94 -8.93 -25.40
N ALA A 87 25.03 -9.64 -25.16
CA ALA A 87 25.19 -10.54 -24.04
C ALA A 87 26.31 -10.04 -23.11
N THR A 88 26.15 -10.28 -21.81
CA THR A 88 27.24 -10.10 -20.84
C THR A 88 27.77 -11.48 -20.44
N VAL A 89 29.05 -11.71 -20.67
CA VAL A 89 29.77 -12.88 -20.20
C VAL A 89 30.22 -12.65 -18.76
N ARG A 90 30.12 -13.67 -17.91
CA ARG A 90 30.80 -13.73 -16.61
C ARG A 90 31.48 -15.09 -16.45
N THR A 91 32.75 -15.06 -16.06
CA THR A 91 33.56 -16.24 -15.75
C THR A 91 34.10 -16.11 -14.33
N THR A 92 33.71 -17.00 -13.43
CA THR A 92 34.34 -17.09 -12.09
C THR A 92 35.15 -18.37 -11.89
N GLY A 93 35.16 -19.26 -12.88
CA GLY A 93 35.85 -20.55 -12.82
C GLY A 93 35.15 -21.61 -11.98
N ASN A 94 34.09 -21.26 -11.23
CA ASN A 94 33.36 -22.16 -10.35
C ASN A 94 31.87 -22.22 -10.74
N ALA A 95 31.46 -23.33 -11.36
CA ALA A 95 30.10 -23.54 -11.84
C ALA A 95 29.03 -23.48 -10.73
N LYS A 96 29.33 -23.93 -9.51
CA LYS A 96 28.43 -23.85 -8.35
C LYS A 96 28.18 -22.39 -7.96
N PHE A 97 29.26 -21.62 -7.82
CA PHE A 97 29.19 -20.21 -7.48
C PHE A 97 28.47 -19.39 -8.57
N ASP A 98 28.75 -19.66 -9.85
CA ASP A 98 28.05 -19.03 -10.97
C ASP A 98 26.54 -19.34 -10.95
N ARG A 99 26.14 -20.59 -10.70
CA ARG A 99 24.72 -20.99 -10.56
C ARG A 99 24.03 -20.28 -9.38
N PHE A 100 24.67 -20.26 -8.21
CA PHE A 100 24.13 -19.59 -7.01
C PHE A 100 23.99 -18.08 -7.24
N ARG A 101 25.03 -17.44 -7.79
CA ARG A 101 25.01 -16.00 -8.08
C ARG A 101 24.00 -15.63 -9.16
N ALA A 102 23.85 -16.45 -10.20
CA ALA A 102 22.81 -16.26 -11.22
C ALA A 102 21.39 -16.37 -10.64
N LEU A 103 21.18 -17.23 -9.64
CA LEU A 103 19.91 -17.33 -8.92
C LEU A 103 19.67 -16.10 -8.00
N GLN A 104 20.69 -15.65 -7.26
CA GLN A 104 20.64 -14.42 -6.47
C GLN A 104 20.38 -13.16 -7.33
N ASP A 105 20.97 -13.07 -8.52
CA ASP A 105 20.73 -11.95 -9.44
C ASP A 105 19.29 -12.01 -10.01
N LYS A 106 18.73 -13.20 -10.28
CA LYS A 106 17.29 -13.39 -10.60
C LYS A 106 16.37 -13.00 -9.45
N PHE A 107 16.78 -13.18 -8.20
CA PHE A 107 16.02 -12.78 -7.02
C PHE A 107 15.93 -11.24 -6.86
N ALA A 108 16.97 -10.50 -7.26
CA ALA A 108 17.01 -9.05 -7.17
C ALA A 108 16.42 -8.29 -8.38
N GLU A 109 16.21 -8.95 -9.52
CA GLU A 109 15.74 -8.29 -10.74
C GLU A 109 14.24 -7.97 -10.68
N ALA A 110 13.88 -6.83 -10.09
CA ALA A 110 12.50 -6.37 -9.88
C ALA A 110 11.63 -6.28 -11.16
N ALA A 111 12.24 -6.30 -12.35
CA ALA A 111 11.55 -6.36 -13.63
C ALA A 111 10.97 -7.75 -13.97
N ARG A 112 11.20 -8.78 -13.12
CA ARG A 112 10.79 -10.16 -13.37
C ARG A 112 10.10 -10.79 -12.15
N PRO A 113 9.26 -11.82 -12.33
CA PRO A 113 8.83 -12.66 -11.22
C PRO A 113 10.04 -13.32 -10.55
N ARG A 114 10.18 -13.13 -9.24
CA ARG A 114 11.14 -13.88 -8.39
C ARG A 114 10.96 -15.39 -8.66
N PRO A 115 12.02 -16.17 -8.89
CA PRO A 115 11.93 -17.61 -9.04
C PRO A 115 11.22 -18.22 -7.83
N ASP A 116 10.26 -19.12 -8.07
CA ASP A 116 9.53 -19.75 -6.97
C ASP A 116 10.39 -20.81 -6.24
N PRO A 117 10.04 -21.19 -5.00
CA PRO A 117 10.82 -22.14 -4.22
C PRO A 117 10.95 -23.55 -4.84
N ILE A 118 10.03 -23.98 -5.72
CA ILE A 118 10.20 -25.25 -6.43
C ILE A 118 11.34 -25.12 -7.44
N GLN A 119 11.34 -24.06 -8.27
CA GLN A 119 12.42 -23.79 -9.23
C GLN A 119 13.79 -23.71 -8.54
N VAL A 120 13.84 -23.13 -7.33
CA VAL A 120 15.05 -23.13 -6.50
C VAL A 120 15.42 -24.54 -6.07
N SER A 121 14.48 -25.33 -5.54
CA SER A 121 14.75 -26.72 -5.13
C SER A 121 15.27 -27.58 -6.28
N THR A 122 14.72 -27.46 -7.49
CA THR A 122 15.19 -28.18 -8.68
C THR A 122 16.63 -27.81 -9.03
N LEU A 123 17.00 -26.53 -8.94
CA LEU A 123 18.36 -26.06 -9.21
C LEU A 123 19.36 -26.57 -8.16
N LEU A 124 19.01 -26.48 -6.88
CA LEU A 124 19.88 -26.95 -5.79
C LEU A 124 19.99 -28.48 -5.78
N MET A 125 18.93 -29.22 -6.12
CA MET A 125 19.01 -30.67 -6.32
C MET A 125 19.93 -31.06 -7.48
N ALA A 126 19.89 -30.33 -8.60
CA ALA A 126 20.80 -30.56 -9.72
C ALA A 126 22.25 -30.30 -9.30
N GLN A 127 22.50 -29.26 -8.50
CA GLN A 127 23.81 -28.99 -7.93
C GLN A 127 24.28 -30.10 -6.97
N ALA A 128 23.41 -30.58 -6.08
CA ALA A 128 23.69 -31.70 -5.19
C ALA A 128 24.04 -32.98 -5.96
N LYS A 129 23.31 -33.26 -7.04
CA LYS A 129 23.57 -34.40 -7.93
C LYS A 129 24.93 -34.27 -8.64
N ASP A 130 25.27 -33.08 -9.13
CA ASP A 130 26.57 -32.81 -9.78
C ASP A 130 27.75 -32.92 -8.79
N GLU A 131 27.52 -32.65 -7.50
CA GLU A 131 28.48 -32.86 -6.40
C GLU A 131 28.47 -34.30 -5.83
N GLY A 132 27.59 -35.19 -6.31
CA GLY A 132 27.45 -36.56 -5.80
C GLY A 132 26.82 -36.66 -4.39
N LEU A 133 26.16 -35.60 -3.92
CA LEU A 133 25.62 -35.48 -2.56
C LEU A 133 24.15 -35.93 -2.46
N VAL A 134 23.80 -36.54 -1.33
CA VAL A 134 22.42 -36.95 -1.01
C VAL A 134 21.64 -35.73 -0.49
N TRP A 135 20.54 -35.38 -1.17
CA TRP A 135 19.76 -34.17 -0.87
C TRP A 135 19.33 -34.04 0.59
N THR A 136 18.87 -35.13 1.22
CA THR A 136 18.41 -35.13 2.62
C THR A 136 19.49 -34.79 3.64
N GLU A 137 20.77 -34.90 3.25
CA GLU A 137 21.93 -34.62 4.10
C GLU A 137 22.54 -33.25 3.77
N CYS A 138 22.58 -32.85 2.50
CA CYS A 138 23.25 -31.62 2.06
C CYS A 138 22.34 -30.39 1.95
N ALA A 139 21.01 -30.53 1.91
CA ALA A 139 20.08 -29.42 1.63
C ALA A 139 20.29 -28.20 2.53
N SER A 140 20.39 -28.39 3.85
CA SER A 140 20.58 -27.30 4.80
C SER A 140 21.90 -26.56 4.59
N ALA A 141 22.99 -27.29 4.31
CA ALA A 141 24.30 -26.70 4.04
C ALA A 141 24.30 -25.91 2.72
N MET A 142 23.69 -26.45 1.65
CA MET A 142 23.56 -25.74 0.37
C MET A 142 22.70 -24.48 0.47
N ILE A 143 21.61 -24.51 1.25
CA ILE A 143 20.78 -23.32 1.49
C ILE A 143 21.55 -22.28 2.31
N GLN A 144 22.32 -22.69 3.31
CA GLN A 144 23.19 -21.78 4.08
C GLN A 144 24.29 -21.16 3.21
N GLU A 145 24.93 -21.94 2.34
CA GLU A 145 25.93 -21.47 1.37
C GLU A 145 25.32 -20.46 0.38
N PHE A 146 24.14 -20.78 -0.19
CA PHE A 146 23.39 -19.88 -1.07
C PHE A 146 23.00 -18.57 -0.37
N ASN A 147 22.46 -18.65 0.85
CA ASN A 147 22.06 -17.48 1.65
C ASN A 147 23.24 -16.72 2.25
N GLY A 148 24.42 -17.33 2.36
CA GLY A 148 25.66 -16.71 2.82
C GLY A 148 26.36 -15.90 1.73
N GLY A 149 26.14 -16.24 0.45
CA GLY A 149 26.71 -15.51 -0.68
C GLY A 149 26.18 -14.08 -0.89
N SER A 150 25.24 -13.59 -0.06
CA SER A 150 24.81 -12.19 -0.10
C SER A 150 24.28 -11.72 1.27
N SER A 151 24.63 -10.49 1.65
CA SER A 151 24.06 -9.79 2.81
C SER A 151 22.68 -9.15 2.53
N ASN A 152 22.26 -9.09 1.27
CA ASN A 152 20.98 -8.47 0.88
C ASN A 152 19.83 -9.48 0.98
N GLU A 153 18.86 -9.25 1.87
CA GLU A 153 17.68 -10.11 2.06
C GLU A 153 16.88 -10.34 0.77
N ALA A 154 16.80 -9.36 -0.14
CA ALA A 154 16.11 -9.52 -1.41
C ALA A 154 16.74 -10.63 -2.29
N LYS A 155 18.03 -10.95 -2.08
CA LYS A 155 18.77 -12.01 -2.78
C LYS A 155 18.74 -13.38 -2.09
N ARG A 156 18.10 -13.48 -0.92
CA ARG A 156 18.13 -14.67 -0.05
C ARG A 156 16.76 -15.36 -0.02
N LEU A 157 16.76 -16.64 0.32
CA LEU A 157 15.56 -17.38 0.73
C LEU A 157 15.19 -16.96 2.15
N SER A 158 13.92 -16.61 2.37
CA SER A 158 13.33 -16.53 3.70
C SER A 158 13.27 -17.92 4.35
N GLU A 159 13.13 -17.97 5.67
CA GLU A 159 13.06 -19.23 6.45
C GLU A 159 11.95 -20.17 5.94
N MET A 160 10.76 -19.64 5.64
CA MET A 160 9.65 -20.41 5.05
C MET A 160 9.98 -20.96 3.65
N GLU A 161 10.66 -20.18 2.80
CA GLU A 161 11.07 -20.64 1.47
C GLU A 161 12.18 -21.70 1.59
N ALA A 162 13.13 -21.54 2.51
CA ALA A 162 14.17 -22.53 2.82
C ALA A 162 13.56 -23.87 3.26
N SER A 163 12.64 -23.86 4.22
CA SER A 163 11.93 -25.07 4.65
C SER A 163 11.16 -25.75 3.52
N LEU A 164 10.52 -24.98 2.62
CA LEU A 164 9.87 -25.52 1.43
C LEU A 164 10.88 -26.15 0.45
N VAL A 165 11.99 -25.48 0.18
CA VAL A 165 13.07 -25.97 -0.69
C VAL A 165 13.62 -27.29 -0.17
N THR A 166 13.84 -27.44 1.14
CA THR A 166 14.29 -28.69 1.76
C THR A 166 13.26 -29.81 1.64
N ILE A 167 11.98 -29.52 1.95
CA ILE A 167 10.92 -30.54 2.05
C ILE A 167 10.45 -31.03 0.68
N TYR A 168 10.24 -30.14 -0.30
CA TYR A 168 9.54 -30.48 -1.55
C TYR A 168 10.19 -31.65 -2.33
N PRO A 169 11.52 -31.71 -2.51
CA PRO A 169 12.22 -32.86 -3.09
C PRO A 169 11.97 -34.22 -2.41
N THR A 170 11.64 -34.23 -1.11
CA THR A 170 11.49 -35.46 -0.31
C THR A 170 10.09 -36.07 -0.39
N LEU A 171 9.15 -35.36 -1.02
CA LEU A 171 7.77 -35.82 -1.25
C LEU A 171 7.74 -36.93 -2.32
N SER A 172 6.72 -37.79 -2.27
CA SER A 172 6.49 -38.73 -3.38
C SER A 172 6.11 -38.00 -4.67
N LYS A 173 6.43 -38.62 -5.83
CA LYS A 173 6.08 -38.10 -7.15
C LYS A 173 4.60 -37.72 -7.27
N ASP A 174 3.70 -38.61 -6.85
CA ASP A 174 2.25 -38.38 -6.82
C ASP A 174 1.83 -37.14 -5.99
N THR A 175 2.61 -36.79 -4.96
CA THR A 175 2.36 -35.62 -4.12
C THR A 175 2.92 -34.35 -4.76
N GLN A 176 4.07 -34.43 -5.43
CA GLN A 176 4.62 -33.33 -6.24
C GLN A 176 3.68 -33.01 -7.41
N GLU A 177 3.27 -34.01 -8.19
CA GLU A 177 2.32 -33.86 -9.30
C GLU A 177 0.98 -33.25 -8.86
N LEU A 178 0.47 -33.64 -7.68
CA LEU A 178 -0.73 -33.05 -7.08
C LEU A 178 -0.55 -31.57 -6.69
N ILE A 179 0.62 -31.19 -6.15
CA ILE A 179 0.95 -29.80 -5.82
C ILE A 179 1.09 -28.98 -7.10
N ASP A 180 1.88 -29.47 -8.06
CA ASP A 180 2.16 -28.79 -9.34
C ASP A 180 0.88 -28.58 -10.14
N TYR A 181 0.03 -29.61 -10.29
CA TYR A 181 -1.26 -29.49 -10.96
C TYR A 181 -2.18 -28.47 -10.26
N HIS A 182 -2.24 -28.49 -8.92
CA HIS A 182 -3.06 -27.52 -8.18
C HIS A 182 -2.51 -26.10 -8.30
N TRP A 183 -1.19 -25.90 -8.35
CA TRP A 183 -0.56 -24.58 -8.50
C TRP A 183 -0.60 -24.03 -9.92
N GLN A 184 -0.63 -24.88 -10.94
CA GLN A 184 -0.91 -24.48 -12.33
C GLN A 184 -2.33 -23.89 -12.48
N LEU A 185 -3.32 -24.45 -11.76
CA LEU A 185 -4.69 -23.94 -11.77
C LEU A 185 -4.90 -22.75 -10.81
N TYR A 186 -4.22 -22.75 -9.65
CA TYR A 186 -4.39 -21.75 -8.60
C TYR A 186 -3.02 -21.37 -8.02
N PRO A 187 -2.48 -20.16 -8.31
CA PRO A 187 -1.20 -19.71 -7.77
C PRO A 187 -1.15 -19.79 -6.23
N PRO A 188 -0.01 -20.13 -5.59
CA PRO A 188 0.07 -20.50 -4.17
C PRO A 188 -0.70 -19.60 -3.19
N GLN A 189 -0.63 -18.27 -3.36
CA GLN A 189 -1.33 -17.28 -2.55
C GLN A 189 -2.87 -17.39 -2.61
N ARG A 190 -3.41 -17.86 -3.75
CA ARG A 190 -4.83 -18.03 -4.07
C ARG A 190 -5.30 -19.51 -4.01
N SER A 191 -4.39 -20.42 -3.66
CA SER A 191 -4.60 -21.87 -3.74
C SER A 191 -4.98 -22.49 -2.38
N ALA A 192 -5.29 -23.79 -2.39
CA ALA A 192 -5.46 -24.62 -1.20
C ALA A 192 -4.19 -24.75 -0.35
N ILE A 193 -3.03 -24.67 -1.02
CA ILE A 193 -1.69 -24.93 -0.49
C ILE A 193 -0.85 -23.66 -0.69
N PRO A 194 -0.91 -22.67 0.23
CA PRO A 194 0.14 -21.66 0.32
C PRO A 194 1.46 -22.31 0.76
N TYR A 195 2.61 -21.66 0.52
CA TYR A 195 3.93 -22.22 0.88
C TYR A 195 4.02 -22.71 2.34
N LYS A 196 3.45 -21.94 3.28
CA LYS A 196 3.34 -22.30 4.71
C LYS A 196 2.55 -23.59 5.01
N ALA A 197 1.83 -24.16 4.05
CA ALA A 197 1.12 -25.42 4.21
C ALA A 197 1.99 -26.64 3.86
N VAL A 198 3.15 -26.45 3.23
CA VAL A 198 4.14 -27.50 2.94
C VAL A 198 5.38 -27.32 3.81
N ALA A 199 5.79 -26.07 4.06
CA ALA A 199 6.84 -25.69 5.00
C ALA A 199 6.40 -25.77 6.48
N VAL A 200 5.79 -26.88 6.90
CA VAL A 200 5.35 -27.11 8.28
C VAL A 200 6.31 -28.09 8.95
N ASP A 201 6.71 -27.84 10.19
CA ASP A 201 7.75 -28.63 10.88
C ASP A 201 7.45 -30.14 10.94
N VAL A 202 6.16 -30.51 11.01
CA VAL A 202 5.69 -31.91 11.00
C VAL A 202 6.00 -32.67 9.71
N PHE A 203 6.45 -31.99 8.64
CA PHE A 203 6.89 -32.63 7.41
C PHE A 203 8.36 -33.08 7.45
N PHE A 204 9.22 -32.55 8.32
CA PHE A 204 10.64 -32.94 8.35
C PHE A 204 10.83 -34.38 8.86
N ALA A 205 11.80 -35.09 8.26
CA ALA A 205 12.22 -36.39 8.77
C ALA A 205 12.90 -36.22 10.14
N GLY A 206 12.48 -36.98 11.14
CA GLY A 206 13.00 -36.85 12.50
C GLY A 206 12.51 -35.63 13.28
N ALA A 207 11.47 -34.93 12.81
CA ALA A 207 10.82 -33.87 13.58
C ALA A 207 10.44 -34.38 14.99
N LYS A 208 10.87 -33.65 16.04
CA LYS A 208 10.60 -34.06 17.42
C LYS A 208 9.10 -34.11 17.66
N LEU A 209 8.58 -35.31 17.95
CA LEU A 209 7.22 -35.49 18.42
C LEU A 209 7.01 -34.67 19.71
N LYS A 210 5.77 -34.23 19.92
CA LYS A 210 5.38 -33.42 21.08
C LYS A 210 5.85 -34.08 22.38
N THR A 211 6.48 -33.29 23.25
CA THR A 211 6.95 -33.75 24.56
C THR A 211 5.80 -34.36 25.36
N GLY A 212 5.82 -35.68 25.54
CA GLY A 212 4.79 -36.43 26.26
C GLY A 212 4.24 -37.67 25.55
N VAL A 213 4.47 -37.87 24.24
CA VAL A 213 3.98 -39.06 23.51
C VAL A 213 4.79 -40.32 23.88
N LYS A 214 4.32 -41.04 24.92
CA LYS A 214 4.96 -42.27 25.45
C LYS A 214 4.51 -43.58 24.78
N SER A 215 3.55 -43.56 23.86
CA SER A 215 3.00 -44.76 23.23
C SER A 215 3.61 -44.99 21.84
N ASP A 216 4.25 -46.13 21.63
CA ASP A 216 4.88 -46.54 20.36
C ASP A 216 3.91 -46.45 19.17
N LEU A 217 2.64 -46.82 19.39
CA LEU A 217 1.58 -46.67 18.38
C LEU A 217 1.42 -45.21 17.94
N TRP A 218 1.37 -44.27 18.88
CA TRP A 218 1.20 -42.84 18.56
C TRP A 218 2.45 -42.22 17.97
N GLN A 219 3.63 -42.72 18.34
CA GLN A 219 4.87 -42.37 17.64
C GLN A 219 4.81 -42.84 16.17
N SER A 220 4.39 -44.08 15.92
CA SER A 220 4.22 -44.62 14.56
C SER A 220 3.12 -43.92 13.74
N ILE A 221 2.00 -43.54 14.36
CA ILE A 221 0.95 -42.75 13.72
C ILE A 221 1.50 -41.38 13.29
N LEU A 222 2.18 -40.66 14.19
CA LEU A 222 2.54 -39.25 13.95
C LEU A 222 3.87 -39.06 13.20
N GLN A 223 4.73 -40.08 13.15
CA GLN A 223 5.97 -40.08 12.37
C GLN A 223 5.71 -39.73 10.90
N ALA A 224 6.44 -38.77 10.35
CA ALA A 224 6.27 -38.33 8.96
C ALA A 224 6.71 -39.40 7.96
N ASP A 225 5.81 -39.74 7.03
CA ASP A 225 6.09 -40.56 5.85
C ASP A 225 5.35 -40.01 4.62
N ASN A 226 5.71 -40.50 3.43
CA ASN A 226 5.14 -39.99 2.18
C ASN A 226 3.64 -40.28 2.00
N ARG A 227 3.09 -41.31 2.64
CA ARG A 227 1.64 -41.61 2.61
C ARG A 227 0.86 -40.58 3.43
N LYS A 228 1.33 -40.27 4.65
CA LYS A 228 0.73 -39.26 5.53
C LYS A 228 0.83 -37.85 4.94
N ARG A 229 2.00 -37.49 4.39
CA ARG A 229 2.22 -36.24 3.65
C ARG A 229 1.27 -36.13 2.45
N HIS A 230 1.13 -37.20 1.64
CA HIS A 230 0.19 -37.22 0.52
C HIS A 230 -1.26 -36.96 0.97
N TRP A 231 -1.74 -37.67 2.00
CA TRP A 231 -3.12 -37.51 2.49
C TRP A 231 -3.39 -36.13 3.09
N TYR A 232 -2.42 -35.53 3.78
CA TYR A 232 -2.52 -34.14 4.26
C TYR A 232 -2.66 -33.13 3.10
N ILE A 233 -1.83 -33.26 2.06
CA ILE A 233 -1.88 -32.40 0.87
C ILE A 233 -3.20 -32.59 0.11
N ARG A 234 -3.57 -33.85 -0.17
CA ARG A 234 -4.82 -34.23 -0.84
C ARG A 234 -6.06 -33.72 -0.12
N ARG A 235 -6.10 -33.84 1.20
CA ARG A 235 -7.17 -33.26 2.03
C ARG A 235 -7.33 -31.76 1.79
N LYS A 236 -6.24 -30.98 1.86
CA LYS A 236 -6.31 -29.52 1.66
C LYS A 236 -6.82 -29.16 0.27
N VAL A 237 -6.31 -29.81 -0.78
CA VAL A 237 -6.77 -29.61 -2.17
C VAL A 237 -8.26 -29.92 -2.30
N GLN A 238 -8.68 -31.10 -1.88
CA GLN A 238 -10.06 -31.55 -2.08
C GLN A 238 -11.06 -30.76 -1.23
N MET A 239 -10.71 -30.35 0.00
CA MET A 239 -11.56 -29.48 0.82
C MET A 239 -11.74 -28.09 0.19
N PHE A 240 -10.67 -27.52 -0.37
CA PHE A 240 -10.71 -26.24 -1.07
C PHE A 240 -11.56 -26.31 -2.34
N LEU A 241 -11.36 -27.33 -3.17
CA LEU A 241 -12.16 -27.55 -4.37
C LEU A 241 -13.64 -27.79 -4.05
N PHE A 242 -13.94 -28.55 -2.99
CA PHE A 242 -15.30 -28.77 -2.51
C PHE A 242 -15.98 -27.45 -2.07
N LYS A 243 -15.33 -26.65 -1.21
CA LYS A 243 -15.86 -25.35 -0.79
C LYS A 243 -16.01 -24.36 -1.95
N LEU A 244 -15.08 -24.37 -2.91
CA LEU A 244 -15.15 -23.55 -4.13
C LEU A 244 -16.33 -23.97 -5.02
N GLN A 245 -16.56 -25.27 -5.20
CA GLN A 245 -17.70 -25.81 -5.94
C GLN A 245 -19.03 -25.50 -5.24
N ASP A 246 -19.10 -25.64 -3.92
CA ASP A 246 -20.30 -25.34 -3.15
C ASP A 246 -20.65 -23.85 -3.18
N ALA A 247 -19.67 -22.97 -3.03
CA ALA A 247 -19.91 -21.53 -3.17
C ALA A 247 -20.31 -21.11 -4.59
N ARG A 248 -19.81 -21.78 -5.64
CA ARG A 248 -20.33 -21.63 -7.02
C ARG A 248 -21.79 -22.10 -7.12
N ARG A 249 -22.14 -23.25 -6.54
CA ARG A 249 -23.51 -23.78 -6.45
C ARG A 249 -24.45 -22.79 -5.75
N LEU A 250 -23.99 -22.19 -4.66
CA LEU A 250 -24.70 -21.16 -3.89
C LEU A 250 -24.64 -19.75 -4.52
N ARG A 251 -24.12 -19.62 -5.76
CA ARG A 251 -23.97 -18.36 -6.52
C ARG A 251 -23.22 -17.24 -5.78
N LYS A 252 -22.37 -17.59 -4.80
CA LYS A 252 -21.54 -16.62 -4.07
C LYS A 252 -20.40 -16.12 -4.96
N LYS A 253 -20.29 -14.80 -5.14
CA LYS A 253 -19.15 -14.18 -5.84
C LYS A 253 -17.87 -14.35 -5.01
N ILE A 254 -16.98 -15.25 -5.42
CA ILE A 254 -15.66 -15.43 -4.80
C ILE A 254 -14.61 -14.68 -5.60
N ASN A 255 -13.94 -13.72 -4.95
CA ASN A 255 -12.63 -13.25 -5.38
C ASN A 255 -11.55 -14.08 -4.67
N LEU A 256 -10.80 -14.92 -5.41
CA LEU A 256 -9.74 -15.74 -4.82
C LEU A 256 -8.53 -14.93 -4.31
N THR A 257 -8.43 -13.65 -4.65
CA THR A 257 -7.36 -12.77 -4.15
C THR A 257 -7.56 -12.43 -2.67
N THR A 258 -8.81 -12.26 -2.22
CA THR A 258 -9.15 -11.90 -0.83
C THR A 258 -9.84 -13.05 -0.08
N GLY A 259 -10.63 -13.87 -0.77
CA GLY A 259 -11.47 -14.92 -0.20
C GLY A 259 -10.87 -16.33 -0.16
N ALA A 260 -9.71 -16.58 -0.78
CA ALA A 260 -9.12 -17.94 -0.79
C ALA A 260 -8.84 -18.50 0.61
N SER A 261 -8.59 -17.65 1.61
CA SER A 261 -8.34 -18.11 2.98
C SER A 261 -9.53 -18.84 3.59
N ALA A 262 -10.77 -18.35 3.38
CA ALA A 262 -11.99 -18.99 3.92
C ALA A 262 -12.28 -20.37 3.29
N LEU A 263 -11.80 -20.59 2.06
CA LEU A 263 -11.93 -21.85 1.34
C LEU A 263 -10.90 -22.91 1.77
N ARG A 264 -9.87 -22.55 2.53
CA ARG A 264 -8.88 -23.51 3.02
C ARG A 264 -9.44 -24.35 4.17
N ASP A 265 -8.70 -25.41 4.51
CA ASP A 265 -8.83 -26.07 5.80
C ASP A 265 -8.49 -25.05 6.91
N GLN A 266 -9.40 -24.85 7.85
CA GLN A 266 -9.29 -23.86 8.94
C GLN A 266 -8.68 -24.47 10.22
N LYS A 267 -8.43 -25.79 10.24
CA LYS A 267 -7.70 -26.43 11.34
C LYS A 267 -6.28 -25.89 11.40
N ASP A 268 -5.76 -25.75 12.62
CA ASP A 268 -4.35 -25.48 12.84
C ASP A 268 -3.47 -26.59 12.22
N PRO A 269 -2.19 -26.31 11.90
CA PRO A 269 -1.36 -27.28 11.20
C PRO A 269 -1.15 -28.60 11.95
N GLU A 270 -1.13 -28.57 13.28
CA GLU A 270 -0.93 -29.76 14.13
C GLU A 270 -2.16 -30.66 14.11
N SER A 271 -3.36 -30.13 14.35
CA SER A 271 -4.62 -30.86 14.25
C SER A 271 -4.84 -31.41 12.84
N ALA A 272 -4.56 -30.61 11.80
CA ALA A 272 -4.67 -31.05 10.41
C ALA A 272 -3.70 -32.20 10.08
N TRP A 273 -2.49 -32.17 10.64
CA TRP A 273 -1.53 -33.27 10.55
C TRP A 273 -2.02 -34.51 11.29
N GLY A 274 -2.39 -34.41 12.57
CA GLY A 274 -2.87 -35.53 13.38
C GLY A 274 -4.07 -36.25 12.76
N ILE A 275 -5.08 -35.51 12.29
CA ILE A 275 -6.24 -36.05 11.56
C ILE A 275 -5.80 -36.83 10.30
N SER A 276 -4.86 -36.27 9.53
CA SER A 276 -4.37 -36.89 8.28
C SER A 276 -3.47 -38.10 8.53
N ALA A 277 -2.69 -38.05 9.61
CA ALA A 277 -1.78 -39.09 10.03
C ALA A 277 -2.54 -40.34 10.51
N ILE A 278 -3.57 -40.17 11.36
CA ILE A 278 -4.46 -41.26 11.79
C ILE A 278 -5.15 -41.90 10.59
N PHE A 279 -5.77 -41.09 9.71
CA PHE A 279 -6.47 -41.61 8.54
C PHE A 279 -5.53 -42.40 7.63
N ALA A 280 -4.36 -41.83 7.29
CA ALA A 280 -3.38 -42.49 6.43
C ALA A 280 -2.79 -43.77 7.04
N HIS A 281 -2.60 -43.81 8.37
CA HIS A 281 -2.07 -44.96 9.11
C HIS A 281 -3.05 -46.13 9.13
N PHE A 282 -4.33 -45.90 9.44
CA PHE A 282 -5.35 -46.97 9.48
C PHE A 282 -5.98 -47.30 8.11
N LEU A 283 -5.72 -46.51 7.07
CA LEU A 283 -6.24 -46.76 5.72
C LEU A 283 -5.97 -48.19 5.17
N PRO A 284 -4.81 -48.87 5.41
CA PRO A 284 -4.60 -50.27 5.01
C PRO A 284 -5.53 -51.26 5.72
N GLU A 285 -5.92 -50.98 6.95
CA GLU A 285 -6.85 -51.83 7.71
C GLU A 285 -8.29 -51.56 7.29
N MET A 286 -8.66 -50.29 7.10
CA MET A 286 -9.95 -49.91 6.52
C MET A 286 -10.14 -50.57 5.13
N GLN A 287 -9.10 -50.58 4.29
CA GLN A 287 -9.07 -51.26 2.99
C GLN A 287 -9.39 -52.77 3.04
N LYS A 288 -9.18 -53.43 4.18
CA LYS A 288 -9.52 -54.86 4.38
C LYS A 288 -10.95 -55.07 4.90
N LEU A 289 -11.60 -54.02 5.42
CA LEU A 289 -12.89 -54.08 6.10
C LEU A 289 -14.06 -53.54 5.26
N VAL A 290 -13.79 -52.79 4.19
CA VAL A 290 -14.81 -52.15 3.36
C VAL A 290 -14.59 -52.44 1.87
N THR A 291 -15.67 -52.41 1.08
CA THR A 291 -15.60 -52.55 -0.39
C THR A 291 -14.91 -51.34 -1.05
N PRO A 292 -14.40 -51.45 -2.29
CA PRO A 292 -13.78 -50.32 -2.99
C PRO A 292 -14.65 -49.06 -3.04
N THR A 293 -15.97 -49.20 -3.25
CA THR A 293 -16.94 -48.09 -3.29
C THR A 293 -17.16 -47.46 -1.91
N GLN A 294 -17.19 -48.26 -0.85
CA GLN A 294 -17.25 -47.77 0.54
C GLN A 294 -15.95 -47.05 0.91
N LEU A 295 -14.80 -47.57 0.47
CA LEU A 295 -13.49 -46.93 0.67
C LEU A 295 -13.43 -45.56 -0.01
N GLU A 296 -13.86 -45.46 -1.26
CA GLU A 296 -13.95 -44.19 -1.98
C GLU A 296 -14.87 -43.20 -1.25
N THR A 297 -16.01 -43.68 -0.75
CA THR A 297 -16.93 -42.88 0.08
C THR A 297 -16.24 -42.36 1.35
N LEU A 298 -15.48 -43.20 2.06
CA LEU A 298 -14.69 -42.78 3.23
C LEU A 298 -13.61 -41.76 2.87
N GLN A 299 -12.89 -41.94 1.75
CA GLN A 299 -11.90 -40.98 1.27
C GLN A 299 -12.53 -39.62 0.92
N VAL A 300 -13.72 -39.62 0.30
CA VAL A 300 -14.49 -38.39 0.03
C VAL A 300 -15.00 -37.74 1.32
N LYS A 301 -15.51 -38.51 2.29
CA LYS A 301 -15.89 -38.01 3.62
C LYS A 301 -14.70 -37.37 4.34
N PHE A 302 -13.54 -38.02 4.35
CA PHE A 302 -12.29 -37.50 4.92
C PHE A 302 -11.85 -36.20 4.24
N ALA A 303 -11.84 -36.18 2.91
CA ALA A 303 -11.43 -35.03 2.11
C ALA A 303 -12.35 -33.80 2.28
N ARG A 304 -13.64 -34.02 2.58
CA ARG A 304 -14.61 -32.94 2.88
C ARG A 304 -14.63 -32.54 4.36
N GLY A 305 -13.87 -33.22 5.22
CA GLY A 305 -13.78 -32.94 6.65
C GLY A 305 -14.92 -33.54 7.50
N TYR A 306 -15.73 -34.45 6.93
CA TYR A 306 -16.86 -35.05 7.65
C TYR A 306 -16.43 -36.05 8.73
N LEU A 307 -15.19 -36.55 8.67
CA LEU A 307 -14.61 -37.43 9.70
C LEU A 307 -13.84 -36.66 10.80
N ASP A 308 -13.76 -35.33 10.70
CA ASP A 308 -12.90 -34.51 11.55
C ASP A 308 -13.22 -34.62 13.04
N ALA A 309 -14.50 -34.68 13.42
CA ALA A 309 -14.91 -34.69 14.82
C ALA A 309 -14.34 -35.92 15.55
N GLU A 310 -14.48 -37.11 14.95
CA GLU A 310 -13.97 -38.34 15.54
C GLU A 310 -12.44 -38.48 15.40
N LEU A 311 -11.87 -38.15 14.24
CA LEU A 311 -10.40 -38.22 14.07
C LEU A 311 -9.66 -37.25 15.01
N LEU A 312 -10.25 -36.07 15.28
CA LEU A 312 -9.72 -35.12 16.25
C LEU A 312 -9.96 -35.57 17.71
N GLU A 313 -11.08 -36.22 18.01
CA GLU A 313 -11.31 -36.90 19.31
C GLU A 313 -10.18 -37.90 19.57
N LYS A 314 -9.91 -38.83 18.62
CA LYS A 314 -8.86 -39.84 18.80
C LYS A 314 -7.47 -39.20 18.89
N PHE A 315 -7.17 -38.18 18.08
CA PHE A 315 -5.89 -37.45 18.15
C PHE A 315 -5.67 -36.75 19.49
N ARG A 316 -6.73 -36.23 20.14
CA ARG A 316 -6.63 -35.57 21.45
C ARG A 316 -6.49 -36.55 22.61
N VAL A 317 -7.20 -37.68 22.56
CA VAL A 317 -7.19 -38.69 23.64
C VAL A 317 -5.94 -39.56 23.59
N MET A 318 -5.34 -39.77 22.41
CA MET A 318 -4.14 -40.58 22.19
C MET A 318 -4.17 -41.97 22.87
N THR A 319 -5.30 -42.68 22.77
CA THR A 319 -5.49 -44.00 23.40
C THR A 319 -4.40 -45.00 22.95
N PRO A 320 -3.58 -45.57 23.86
CA PRO A 320 -2.45 -46.45 23.48
C PRO A 320 -2.84 -47.75 22.78
N LYS A 321 -4.12 -48.14 22.83
CA LYS A 321 -4.70 -49.34 22.21
C LYS A 321 -5.72 -49.00 21.10
N LEU A 322 -5.55 -47.87 20.41
CA LEU A 322 -6.45 -47.50 19.31
C LEU A 322 -6.34 -48.52 18.17
N GLN A 323 -7.49 -49.07 17.75
CA GLN A 323 -7.64 -50.01 16.65
C GLN A 323 -8.64 -49.47 15.62
N VAL A 324 -8.59 -49.97 14.38
CA VAL A 324 -9.54 -49.59 13.32
C VAL A 324 -11.01 -49.80 13.74
N GLN A 325 -11.30 -50.79 14.57
CA GLN A 325 -12.66 -51.06 15.08
C GLN A 325 -13.20 -49.99 16.04
N ASN A 326 -12.37 -49.05 16.51
CA ASN A 326 -12.80 -47.96 17.40
C ASN A 326 -13.32 -46.71 16.66
N PHE A 327 -13.32 -46.71 15.31
CA PHE A 327 -13.86 -45.62 14.50
C PHE A 327 -15.35 -45.84 14.22
N ARG A 328 -16.21 -45.05 14.89
CA ARG A 328 -17.67 -45.09 14.73
C ARG A 328 -18.10 -44.81 13.30
N PHE A 329 -17.40 -43.94 12.56
CA PHE A 329 -17.71 -43.66 11.14
C PHE A 329 -17.63 -44.86 10.19
N LEU A 330 -17.08 -46.00 10.63
CA LEU A 330 -17.13 -47.25 9.85
C LEU A 330 -18.54 -47.90 9.88
N ALA A 331 -19.35 -47.61 10.91
CA ALA A 331 -20.74 -48.01 10.95
C ALA A 331 -21.57 -47.33 9.86
N ASP A 332 -21.28 -46.06 9.53
CA ASP A 332 -21.93 -45.32 8.43
C ASP A 332 -21.77 -45.99 7.05
N VAL A 333 -20.77 -46.87 6.89
CA VAL A 333 -20.52 -47.62 5.65
C VAL A 333 -20.77 -49.12 5.81
N GLY A 334 -21.44 -49.55 6.88
CA GLY A 334 -21.94 -50.92 7.07
C GLY A 334 -21.03 -51.87 7.83
N VAL A 335 -19.94 -51.39 8.45
CA VAL A 335 -19.08 -52.24 9.30
C VAL A 335 -19.69 -52.36 10.70
N LYS A 336 -19.76 -53.59 11.24
CA LYS A 336 -20.19 -53.81 12.63
C LYS A 336 -19.14 -53.27 13.62
N VAL A 337 -19.48 -52.21 14.34
CA VAL A 337 -18.65 -51.60 15.40
C VAL A 337 -19.09 -52.11 16.77
N LEU A 338 -18.14 -52.44 17.65
CA LEU A 338 -18.43 -52.87 19.03
C LEU A 338 -18.93 -51.70 19.87
N ALA A 339 -20.19 -51.76 20.32
CA ALA A 339 -20.76 -50.81 21.26
C ALA A 339 -20.36 -51.17 22.71
N SER A 340 -19.57 -50.31 23.36
CA SER A 340 -19.22 -50.45 24.78
C SER A 340 -20.38 -50.01 25.68
N VAL A 341 -21.04 -50.97 26.32
CA VAL A 341 -22.11 -50.78 27.31
C VAL A 341 -21.52 -50.43 28.68
N SER A 342 -22.26 -49.65 29.48
CA SER A 342 -22.11 -49.63 30.95
C SER A 342 -23.45 -49.34 31.62
N GLN A 343 -24.08 -50.38 32.16
CA GLN A 343 -24.93 -50.34 33.36
C GLN A 343 -24.01 -50.71 34.55
N SER A 344 -24.28 -50.40 35.81
CA SER A 344 -25.48 -50.80 36.57
C SER A 344 -25.58 -50.13 37.96
N GLN A 345 -26.76 -50.34 38.58
CA GLN A 345 -27.22 -50.10 39.96
C GLN A 345 -26.17 -50.38 41.08
N ASN A 346 -26.28 -49.88 42.33
CA ASN A 346 -27.42 -49.96 43.27
C ASN A 346 -27.23 -49.22 44.62
N SER A 347 -28.35 -48.95 45.33
CA SER A 347 -28.59 -48.72 46.78
C SER A 347 -29.08 -47.33 47.22
N GLU A 348 -29.79 -47.22 48.35
CA GLU A 348 -30.42 -45.97 48.80
C GLU A 348 -29.43 -44.92 49.36
N SER A 349 -28.26 -45.36 49.86
CA SER A 349 -27.11 -44.47 50.09
C SER A 349 -26.59 -43.89 48.76
N GLU A 350 -26.65 -44.70 47.69
CA GLU A 350 -26.36 -44.27 46.34
C GLU A 350 -27.47 -43.38 45.77
N ALA A 351 -28.71 -43.40 46.29
CA ALA A 351 -29.79 -42.52 45.85
C ALA A 351 -29.56 -41.08 46.33
N ASP A 352 -29.18 -40.87 47.60
CA ASP A 352 -28.77 -39.54 48.10
C ASP A 352 -27.49 -39.05 47.39
N LEU A 353 -26.53 -39.94 47.13
CA LEU A 353 -25.33 -39.62 46.35
C LEU A 353 -25.66 -39.34 44.87
N GLN A 354 -26.64 -40.02 44.27
CA GLN A 354 -27.13 -39.75 42.91
C GLN A 354 -27.94 -38.45 42.84
N LEU A 355 -28.68 -38.10 43.88
CA LEU A 355 -29.41 -36.83 43.98
C LEU A 355 -28.44 -35.65 44.15
N GLN A 356 -27.38 -35.82 44.94
CA GLN A 356 -26.27 -34.85 45.01
C GLN A 356 -25.45 -34.80 43.71
N LYS A 357 -25.18 -35.93 43.05
CA LYS A 357 -24.58 -35.96 41.69
C LYS A 357 -25.49 -35.29 40.66
N ALA A 358 -26.81 -35.40 40.79
CA ALA A 358 -27.78 -34.77 39.91
C ALA A 358 -27.85 -33.26 40.13
N GLU A 359 -27.85 -32.78 41.38
CA GLU A 359 -27.76 -31.34 41.68
C GLU A 359 -26.39 -30.77 41.26
N PHE A 360 -25.28 -31.48 41.47
CA PHE A 360 -23.96 -31.11 40.93
C PHE A 360 -23.98 -31.02 39.39
N ALA A 361 -24.54 -32.02 38.71
CA ALA A 361 -24.64 -32.04 37.25
C ALA A 361 -25.55 -30.91 36.72
N LYS A 362 -26.66 -30.63 37.40
CA LYS A 362 -27.62 -29.56 37.09
C LYS A 362 -27.03 -28.16 37.32
N ALA A 363 -26.29 -27.95 38.41
CA ALA A 363 -25.55 -26.73 38.68
C ALA A 363 -24.46 -26.49 37.63
N THR A 364 -23.66 -27.53 37.35
CA THR A 364 -22.63 -27.53 36.30
C THR A 364 -23.22 -27.24 34.91
N ALA A 365 -24.34 -27.86 34.57
CA ALA A 365 -25.03 -27.64 33.29
C ALA A 365 -25.61 -26.22 33.19
N LYS A 366 -26.12 -25.65 34.29
CA LYS A 366 -26.63 -24.28 34.34
C LYS A 366 -25.52 -23.26 34.12
N VAL A 367 -24.39 -23.39 34.84
CA VAL A 367 -23.19 -22.56 34.62
C VAL A 367 -22.71 -22.67 33.17
N LYS A 368 -22.57 -23.89 32.63
CA LYS A 368 -22.14 -24.10 31.23
C LYS A 368 -23.11 -23.47 30.21
N LYS A 369 -24.42 -23.48 30.47
CA LYS A 369 -25.43 -22.83 29.62
C LYS A 369 -25.29 -21.31 29.64
N GLU A 370 -25.14 -20.71 30.81
CA GLU A 370 -24.96 -19.26 30.95
C GLU A 370 -23.61 -18.80 30.32
N VAL A 371 -22.52 -19.57 30.49
CA VAL A 371 -21.25 -19.35 29.77
C VAL A 371 -21.42 -19.41 28.23
N MET A 372 -22.20 -20.37 27.71
CA MET A 372 -22.49 -20.44 26.26
C MET A 372 -23.27 -19.21 25.76
N GLN A 373 -24.22 -18.70 26.55
CA GLN A 373 -24.96 -17.48 26.21
C GLN A 373 -24.05 -16.24 26.21
N TRP A 374 -23.17 -16.11 27.20
CA TRP A 374 -22.16 -15.05 27.25
C TRP A 374 -21.22 -15.08 26.05
N ASN A 375 -20.69 -16.25 25.70
CA ASN A 375 -19.80 -16.41 24.55
C ASN A 375 -20.50 -16.07 23.24
N SER A 376 -21.74 -16.50 23.04
CA SER A 376 -22.53 -16.13 21.85
C SER A 376 -22.80 -14.61 21.76
N TYR A 377 -22.94 -13.92 22.90
CA TYR A 377 -23.04 -12.47 22.93
C TYR A 377 -21.70 -11.79 22.58
N GLN A 378 -20.57 -12.26 23.13
CA GLN A 378 -19.24 -11.73 22.80
C GLN A 378 -18.91 -11.94 21.32
N GLU A 379 -19.20 -13.12 20.75
CA GLU A 379 -19.04 -13.40 19.32
C GLU A 379 -19.84 -12.41 18.45
N LYS A 380 -21.12 -12.16 18.78
CA LYS A 380 -21.96 -11.18 18.07
C LYS A 380 -21.44 -9.75 18.20
N LYS A 381 -20.88 -9.39 19.36
CA LYS A 381 -20.28 -8.07 19.61
C LYS A 381 -19.00 -7.88 18.78
N ASP A 382 -18.14 -8.88 18.75
CA ASP A 382 -16.94 -8.93 17.91
C ASP A 382 -17.29 -8.85 16.41
N GLU A 383 -18.29 -9.62 15.97
CA GLU A 383 -18.78 -9.60 14.59
C GLU A 383 -19.38 -8.23 14.22
N PHE A 384 -20.16 -7.62 15.12
CA PHE A 384 -20.70 -6.28 14.95
C PHE A 384 -19.58 -5.24 14.76
N GLN A 385 -18.53 -5.30 15.59
CA GLN A 385 -17.37 -4.39 15.49
C GLN A 385 -16.58 -4.60 14.19
N ARG A 386 -16.23 -5.86 13.85
CA ARG A 386 -15.48 -6.19 12.61
C ARG A 386 -16.24 -5.75 11.36
N THR A 387 -17.55 -6.00 11.32
CA THR A 387 -18.43 -5.58 10.23
C THR A 387 -18.52 -4.06 10.14
N GLY A 388 -18.52 -3.35 11.28
CA GLY A 388 -18.51 -1.87 11.33
C GLY A 388 -17.27 -1.28 10.69
N VAL A 389 -16.07 -1.75 11.08
CA VAL A 389 -14.79 -1.34 10.48
C VAL A 389 -14.76 -1.62 8.97
N THR A 390 -15.34 -2.74 8.54
CA THR A 390 -15.40 -3.11 7.12
C THR A 390 -16.30 -2.17 6.33
N ILE A 391 -17.51 -1.90 6.83
CA ILE A 391 -18.46 -0.96 6.20
C ILE A 391 -17.88 0.45 6.16
N GLN A 392 -17.24 0.90 7.26
CA GLN A 392 -16.58 2.20 7.32
C GLN A 392 -15.48 2.34 6.26
N ALA A 393 -14.67 1.29 6.05
CA ALA A 393 -13.65 1.27 5.00
C ALA A 393 -14.27 1.32 3.60
N GLU A 394 -15.29 0.49 3.32
CA GLU A 394 -15.97 0.49 2.01
C GLU A 394 -16.63 1.84 1.66
N ILE A 395 -17.25 2.51 2.64
CA ILE A 395 -17.85 3.83 2.44
C ILE A 395 -16.74 4.87 2.18
N ALA A 396 -15.69 4.86 2.99
CA ALA A 396 -14.57 5.78 2.84
C ALA A 396 -13.86 5.64 1.48
N ASP A 397 -13.71 4.43 0.96
CA ASP A 397 -13.08 4.20 -0.34
C ASP A 397 -13.98 4.59 -1.52
N LYS A 398 -15.29 4.30 -1.46
CA LYS A 398 -16.27 4.79 -2.46
C LYS A 398 -16.28 6.32 -2.54
N GLU A 399 -16.25 7.01 -1.39
CA GLU A 399 -16.27 8.47 -1.36
C GLU A 399 -14.94 9.09 -1.80
N LYS A 400 -13.78 8.47 -1.47
CA LYS A 400 -12.48 8.87 -2.03
C LYS A 400 -12.44 8.72 -3.56
N ASP A 401 -13.02 7.67 -4.12
CA ASP A 401 -13.07 7.47 -5.57
C ASP A 401 -14.02 8.47 -6.25
N ARG A 402 -15.12 8.86 -5.60
CA ARG A 402 -15.95 9.99 -6.03
C ARG A 402 -15.17 11.31 -6.03
N GLN A 403 -14.47 11.61 -4.94
CA GLN A 403 -13.62 12.80 -4.81
C GLN A 403 -12.53 12.85 -5.90
N ARG A 404 -11.88 11.72 -6.20
CA ARG A 404 -10.89 11.62 -7.27
C ARG A 404 -11.50 11.98 -8.62
N LYS A 405 -12.62 11.36 -8.99
CA LYS A 405 -13.32 11.66 -10.26
C LYS A 405 -13.76 13.12 -10.37
N ALA A 406 -14.26 13.70 -9.29
CA ALA A 406 -14.63 15.13 -9.25
C ALA A 406 -13.41 16.04 -9.49
N VAL A 407 -12.26 15.74 -8.88
CA VAL A 407 -10.99 16.47 -9.09
C VAL A 407 -10.45 16.26 -10.51
N GLU A 408 -10.57 15.06 -11.07
CA GLU A 408 -10.13 14.75 -12.44
C GLU A 408 -10.98 15.48 -13.49
N ASN A 409 -12.30 15.42 -13.38
CA ASN A 409 -13.22 16.18 -14.25
C ASN A 409 -12.94 17.69 -14.18
N CYS A 410 -12.79 18.23 -12.97
CA CYS A 410 -12.45 19.64 -12.76
C CYS A 410 -11.09 20.02 -13.37
N GLN A 411 -10.13 19.10 -13.41
CA GLN A 411 -8.86 19.34 -14.09
C GLN A 411 -9.05 19.36 -15.61
N ASP A 412 -9.73 18.37 -16.18
CA ASP A 412 -9.87 18.20 -17.63
C ASP A 412 -10.81 19.26 -18.27
N GLU A 413 -11.64 19.92 -17.45
CA GLU A 413 -12.47 21.08 -17.81
C GLU A 413 -11.67 22.40 -17.76
N LEU A 414 -10.89 22.64 -16.69
CA LEU A 414 -10.43 23.99 -16.32
C LEU A 414 -8.90 24.17 -16.28
N TYR A 415 -8.16 23.07 -16.19
CA TYR A 415 -6.71 23.02 -16.14
C TYR A 415 -6.11 21.94 -17.09
N PRO A 416 -6.58 21.82 -18.35
CA PRO A 416 -6.05 20.84 -19.29
C PRO A 416 -4.53 21.02 -19.53
N ILE A 417 -3.81 19.90 -19.54
CA ILE A 417 -2.36 19.83 -19.80
C ILE A 417 -2.09 18.75 -20.82
N ARG A 418 -1.24 19.05 -21.81
CA ARG A 418 -0.81 18.08 -22.81
C ARG A 418 0.66 18.23 -23.17
N GLU A 419 1.34 17.09 -23.28
CA GLU A 419 2.62 16.99 -23.97
C GLU A 419 2.44 17.05 -25.49
N VAL A 420 3.27 17.86 -26.15
CA VAL A 420 3.37 17.92 -27.61
C VAL A 420 4.83 17.91 -28.02
N LEU A 421 5.08 17.58 -29.28
CA LEU A 421 6.42 17.59 -29.88
C LEU A 421 6.87 18.99 -30.32
N GLU A 422 5.91 19.76 -30.80
CA GLU A 422 6.13 21.04 -31.46
C GLU A 422 5.04 22.00 -31.00
N LEU A 423 5.41 23.26 -30.76
CA LEU A 423 4.48 24.26 -30.25
C LEU A 423 3.22 24.51 -31.13
N PRO A 424 3.25 24.43 -32.48
CA PRO A 424 2.03 24.52 -33.29
C PRO A 424 0.95 23.48 -32.90
N HIS A 425 1.34 22.25 -32.57
CA HIS A 425 0.41 21.24 -32.06
C HIS A 425 -0.15 21.60 -30.67
N GLY A 426 0.66 22.27 -29.84
CA GLY A 426 0.25 22.82 -28.55
C GLY A 426 -0.76 23.97 -28.71
N MET A 427 -0.59 24.80 -29.74
CA MET A 427 -1.55 25.85 -30.08
C MET A 427 -2.88 25.28 -30.58
N THR A 428 -2.88 24.25 -31.44
CA THR A 428 -4.10 23.54 -31.83
C THR A 428 -4.82 22.93 -30.61
N PHE A 429 -4.08 22.37 -29.66
CA PHE A 429 -4.63 21.87 -28.39
C PHE A 429 -5.22 22.99 -27.52
N ALA A 430 -4.56 24.15 -27.46
CA ALA A 430 -5.08 25.32 -26.75
C ALA A 430 -6.40 25.79 -27.36
N GLU A 431 -6.47 26.00 -28.68
CA GLU A 431 -7.72 26.43 -29.34
C GLU A 431 -8.86 25.43 -29.12
N ALA A 432 -8.60 24.12 -29.20
CA ALA A 432 -9.60 23.10 -28.90
C ALA A 432 -10.09 23.15 -27.44
N SER A 433 -9.19 23.40 -26.49
CA SER A 433 -9.53 23.56 -25.07
C SER A 433 -10.32 24.86 -24.81
N LEU A 434 -9.96 25.95 -25.51
CA LEU A 434 -10.66 27.24 -25.42
C LEU A 434 -12.07 27.15 -25.99
N GLN A 435 -12.27 26.46 -27.13
CA GLN A 435 -13.60 26.29 -27.71
C GLN A 435 -14.50 25.47 -26.78
N LYS A 436 -14.01 24.33 -26.29
CA LYS A 436 -14.74 23.51 -25.31
C LYS A 436 -15.16 24.33 -24.08
N PHE A 437 -14.25 25.13 -23.54
CA PHE A 437 -14.52 25.98 -22.39
C PHE A 437 -15.54 27.10 -22.69
N LYS A 438 -15.49 27.72 -23.87
CA LYS A 438 -16.53 28.68 -24.32
C LYS A 438 -17.91 28.02 -24.35
N ASP A 439 -18.01 26.83 -24.92
CA ASP A 439 -19.27 26.09 -25.09
C ASP A 439 -19.86 25.69 -23.71
N GLU A 440 -19.02 25.16 -22.82
CA GLU A 440 -19.41 24.74 -21.46
C GLU A 440 -19.80 25.91 -20.55
N HIS A 441 -19.13 27.06 -20.66
CA HIS A 441 -19.37 28.25 -19.84
C HIS A 441 -20.25 29.33 -20.51
N ARG A 442 -20.70 29.11 -21.75
CA ARG A 442 -21.52 30.04 -22.56
C ARG A 442 -20.87 31.42 -22.75
N ILE A 443 -19.57 31.43 -23.02
CA ILE A 443 -18.78 32.65 -23.21
C ILE A 443 -18.84 33.05 -24.70
N PRO A 444 -19.28 34.28 -25.05
CA PRO A 444 -19.30 34.73 -26.44
C PRO A 444 -17.91 34.74 -27.10
N ASP A 445 -17.86 34.54 -28.42
CA ASP A 445 -16.60 34.38 -29.16
C ASP A 445 -15.69 35.62 -29.11
N ASP A 446 -16.30 36.82 -29.10
CA ASP A 446 -15.66 38.13 -28.99
C ASP A 446 -15.22 38.48 -27.56
N SER A 447 -15.69 37.71 -26.57
CA SER A 447 -15.58 37.99 -25.14
C SER A 447 -14.54 37.09 -24.44
N MET A 448 -13.60 36.51 -25.20
CA MET A 448 -12.53 35.65 -24.70
C MET A 448 -11.16 36.34 -24.77
N TYR A 449 -10.63 36.76 -23.61
CA TYR A 449 -9.26 37.26 -23.50
C TYR A 449 -8.26 36.10 -23.59
N ARG A 450 -7.09 36.35 -24.21
CA ARG A 450 -5.98 35.39 -24.28
C ARG A 450 -4.75 35.99 -23.62
N VAL A 451 -4.18 35.27 -22.67
CA VAL A 451 -2.98 35.63 -21.91
C VAL A 451 -1.94 34.55 -22.15
N PHE A 452 -0.91 34.87 -22.93
CA PHE A 452 0.22 33.99 -23.16
C PHE A 452 1.23 34.15 -22.01
N TRP A 453 1.37 33.09 -21.21
CA TRP A 453 2.34 33.03 -20.13
C TRP A 453 3.58 32.28 -20.62
N MET A 454 4.70 33.00 -20.66
CA MET A 454 6.00 32.48 -21.08
C MET A 454 7.00 32.70 -19.94
N ASN A 455 7.21 31.68 -19.11
CA ASN A 455 8.19 31.72 -18.03
C ASN A 455 9.45 30.88 -18.38
N PRO A 456 10.47 31.45 -19.05
CA PRO A 456 11.75 30.76 -19.29
C PRO A 456 12.37 30.12 -18.05
N THR A 457 12.25 30.77 -16.89
CA THR A 457 13.10 30.47 -15.71
C THR A 457 12.88 29.07 -15.13
N VAL A 458 11.76 28.42 -15.48
CA VAL A 458 11.44 27.03 -15.12
C VAL A 458 12.35 26.01 -15.81
N LEU A 459 12.81 26.33 -17.02
CA LEU A 459 13.68 25.47 -17.83
C LEU A 459 15.16 25.65 -17.47
N GLY A 460 15.56 26.87 -17.08
CA GLY A 460 16.92 27.20 -16.66
C GLY A 460 17.78 27.71 -17.81
N TYR A 461 18.94 27.09 -18.06
CA TYR A 461 19.87 27.51 -19.12
C TYR A 461 19.29 27.24 -20.52
N ASP A 462 18.64 26.09 -20.70
CA ASP A 462 18.01 25.67 -21.96
C ASP A 462 16.80 26.52 -22.36
N ALA A 463 16.35 27.38 -21.45
CA ALA A 463 15.20 28.26 -21.62
C ALA A 463 15.36 29.27 -22.76
N VAL A 464 16.58 29.70 -23.07
CA VAL A 464 16.85 30.72 -24.08
C VAL A 464 16.44 30.21 -25.45
N ARG A 465 16.93 29.03 -25.86
CA ARG A 465 16.52 28.37 -27.11
C ARG A 465 15.03 27.98 -27.12
N GLY A 466 14.49 27.55 -25.97
CA GLY A 466 13.05 27.26 -25.84
C GLY A 466 12.18 28.50 -26.05
N CYS A 467 12.57 29.65 -25.48
CA CYS A 467 11.91 30.93 -25.65
C CYS A 467 12.12 31.53 -27.03
N GLU A 468 13.31 31.41 -27.60
CA GLU A 468 13.56 31.71 -29.00
C GLU A 468 12.60 30.92 -29.87
N ILE A 469 12.43 29.61 -29.70
CA ILE A 469 11.48 28.83 -30.51
C ILE A 469 10.02 29.17 -30.18
N ALA A 470 9.65 29.46 -28.92
CA ALA A 470 8.31 29.90 -28.58
C ALA A 470 7.94 31.21 -29.27
N VAL A 471 8.78 32.21 -29.11
CA VAL A 471 8.58 33.52 -29.73
C VAL A 471 8.87 33.44 -31.24
N ALA A 472 9.69 32.50 -31.75
CA ALA A 472 9.92 32.24 -33.18
C ALA A 472 8.78 31.54 -33.91
N SER A 473 7.99 30.72 -33.20
CA SER A 473 6.70 30.27 -33.69
C SER A 473 5.68 31.42 -33.83
N VAL A 474 6.04 32.60 -33.31
CA VAL A 474 5.35 33.88 -33.50
C VAL A 474 6.11 34.80 -34.50
N ALA A 475 7.48 34.83 -34.52
CA ALA A 475 8.42 35.14 -35.64
C ALA A 475 9.93 35.20 -35.17
N THR A 476 10.94 35.00 -36.04
CA THR A 476 12.14 34.08 -35.87
C THR A 476 13.59 34.56 -35.55
N ALA A 477 14.35 33.82 -34.68
CA ALA A 477 15.84 33.67 -34.48
C ALA A 477 16.71 34.74 -33.67
N VAL A 478 17.85 34.49 -32.94
CA VAL A 478 18.66 33.30 -32.46
C VAL A 478 19.72 33.67 -31.34
N ALA A 479 20.32 32.65 -30.67
CA ALA A 479 21.30 32.53 -29.54
C ALA A 479 22.65 33.37 -29.48
N GLU A 480 23.62 33.25 -28.53
CA GLU A 480 24.00 32.23 -27.50
C GLU A 480 24.84 32.81 -26.29
N GLU A 481 25.24 31.95 -25.32
CA GLU A 481 26.09 32.13 -24.08
C GLU A 481 25.57 32.89 -22.82
N TYR A 482 26.11 32.57 -21.62
CA TYR A 482 25.63 33.02 -20.29
C TYR A 482 26.70 33.64 -19.36
N THR A 483 26.70 34.97 -19.27
CA THR A 483 27.35 35.84 -18.28
C THR A 483 26.32 36.87 -17.77
N GLU A 484 26.62 37.71 -16.77
CA GLU A 484 25.69 38.80 -16.40
C GLU A 484 25.52 39.80 -17.54
N SER A 485 26.61 40.10 -18.26
CA SER A 485 26.59 40.87 -19.51
C SER A 485 25.68 40.23 -20.55
N SER A 486 25.75 38.91 -20.75
CA SER A 486 24.91 38.24 -21.75
C SER A 486 23.48 37.97 -21.29
N VAL A 487 23.17 38.04 -19.99
CA VAL A 487 21.77 38.11 -19.52
C VAL A 487 21.15 39.46 -19.89
N LEU A 488 21.91 40.55 -19.75
CA LEU A 488 21.49 41.87 -20.25
C LEU A 488 21.40 41.88 -21.77
N GLU A 489 22.39 41.33 -22.47
CA GLU A 489 22.39 41.20 -23.93
C GLU A 489 21.23 40.33 -24.44
N ALA A 490 20.93 39.20 -23.79
CA ALA A 490 19.78 38.35 -24.12
C ALA A 490 18.45 39.06 -23.81
N THR A 491 18.40 39.87 -22.75
CA THR A 491 17.23 40.71 -22.44
C THR A 491 16.99 41.74 -23.55
N GLU A 492 18.04 42.41 -24.02
CA GLU A 492 17.95 43.36 -25.13
C GLU A 492 17.75 42.67 -26.49
N LYS A 493 18.29 41.47 -26.73
CA LYS A 493 17.98 40.64 -27.91
C LYS A 493 16.49 40.26 -27.93
N ILE A 494 15.95 39.71 -26.84
CA ILE A 494 14.51 39.39 -26.72
C ILE A 494 13.65 40.64 -26.90
N LYS A 495 14.08 41.80 -26.39
CA LYS A 495 13.37 43.07 -26.56
C LYS A 495 13.42 43.60 -27.99
N ALA A 496 14.58 43.56 -28.65
CA ALA A 496 14.71 43.91 -30.07
C ALA A 496 13.84 42.99 -30.93
N PHE A 497 13.88 41.69 -30.64
CA PHE A 497 13.09 40.64 -31.26
C PHE A 497 11.58 40.83 -31.12
N LEU A 498 11.09 41.14 -29.92
CA LEU A 498 9.66 41.43 -29.71
C LEU A 498 9.20 42.74 -30.37
N ASN A 499 10.12 43.67 -30.64
CA ASN A 499 9.86 44.95 -31.31
C ASN A 499 10.07 44.91 -32.84
N VAL A 500 10.27 43.73 -33.43
CA VAL A 500 10.35 43.56 -34.90
C VAL A 500 9.01 43.99 -35.53
N PRO A 501 8.99 44.90 -36.53
CA PRO A 501 7.76 45.46 -37.09
C PRO A 501 6.75 44.42 -37.60
N GLU A 502 7.25 43.33 -38.17
CA GLU A 502 6.50 42.19 -38.69
C GLU A 502 5.65 41.50 -37.62
N HIS A 503 6.04 41.60 -36.33
CA HIS A 503 5.32 40.96 -35.23
C HIS A 503 4.05 41.74 -34.84
N ARG A 504 3.92 43.01 -35.26
CA ARG A 504 2.77 43.88 -34.96
C ARG A 504 2.47 44.03 -33.46
N LEU A 505 3.53 44.11 -32.65
CA LEU A 505 3.48 44.21 -31.19
C LEU A 505 3.99 45.57 -30.67
N ILE A 506 3.37 46.05 -29.59
CA ILE A 506 3.94 47.08 -28.72
C ILE A 506 4.42 46.39 -27.45
N VAL A 507 5.70 46.56 -27.13
CA VAL A 507 6.37 45.90 -26.00
C VAL A 507 6.65 46.91 -24.90
N ARG A 508 6.38 46.54 -23.65
CA ARG A 508 6.76 47.30 -22.45
C ARG A 508 7.58 46.44 -21.51
N GLU A 509 8.76 46.96 -21.14
CA GLU A 509 9.52 46.46 -20.01
C GLU A 509 8.80 46.84 -18.70
N CYS A 510 8.70 45.90 -17.77
CA CYS A 510 7.97 46.03 -16.52
C CYS A 510 8.77 45.43 -15.34
N LEU A 511 8.46 45.86 -14.11
CA LEU A 511 9.21 45.51 -12.90
C LEU A 511 8.34 44.80 -11.84
N LEU A 512 8.81 43.65 -11.37
CA LEU A 512 8.34 43.00 -10.15
C LEU A 512 9.29 43.38 -9.01
N ALA A 513 8.78 43.94 -7.92
CA ALA A 513 9.53 44.12 -6.68
C ALA A 513 9.13 43.05 -5.66
N PHE A 514 10.10 42.40 -5.03
CA PHE A 514 9.85 41.43 -3.96
C PHE A 514 9.80 42.12 -2.59
N ASP A 515 9.09 41.51 -1.64
CA ASP A 515 9.13 41.92 -0.24
C ASP A 515 10.56 41.79 0.32
N GLN A 516 11.14 42.90 0.76
CA GLN A 516 12.48 42.93 1.36
C GLN A 516 12.60 41.95 2.55
N ASN A 517 11.52 41.77 3.33
CA ASN A 517 11.51 40.87 4.48
C ASN A 517 11.48 39.38 4.10
N SER A 518 11.09 39.08 2.86
CA SER A 518 11.08 37.70 2.32
C SER A 518 12.41 37.29 1.70
N ILE A 519 13.28 38.25 1.36
CA ILE A 519 14.59 37.98 0.78
C ILE A 519 15.50 37.41 1.88
N PRO A 520 16.09 36.21 1.71
CA PRO A 520 16.98 35.64 2.73
C PRO A 520 18.18 36.58 2.97
N PRO A 521 18.55 36.92 4.22
CA PRO A 521 19.64 37.87 4.52
C PRO A 521 20.99 37.53 3.86
N GLN A 522 21.23 36.24 3.58
CA GLN A 522 22.41 35.72 2.88
C GLN A 522 22.33 35.82 1.34
N SER A 523 21.28 36.44 0.78
CA SER A 523 21.03 36.50 -0.66
C SER A 523 21.60 37.79 -1.28
N GLN A 524 22.73 37.67 -1.97
CA GLN A 524 23.36 38.73 -2.78
C GLN A 524 22.63 38.98 -4.12
N ARG A 525 21.30 38.85 -4.17
CA ARG A 525 20.51 38.90 -5.42
C ARG A 525 19.62 40.14 -5.43
N PRO A 526 19.37 40.77 -6.59
CA PRO A 526 18.47 41.92 -6.69
C PRO A 526 17.08 41.60 -6.12
N GLY A 527 16.52 42.54 -5.35
CA GLY A 527 15.16 42.45 -4.79
C GLY A 527 14.04 42.68 -5.82
N PHE A 528 14.36 42.60 -7.11
CA PHE A 528 13.44 42.86 -8.21
C PHE A 528 13.69 41.91 -9.39
N HIS A 529 12.69 41.78 -10.26
CA HIS A 529 12.76 41.01 -11.49
C HIS A 529 12.14 41.81 -12.64
N LYS A 530 12.82 41.87 -13.79
CA LYS A 530 12.31 42.50 -15.01
C LYS A 530 11.56 41.47 -15.86
N PHE A 531 10.51 41.91 -16.53
CA PHE A 531 9.77 41.09 -17.50
C PHE A 531 9.20 41.98 -18.61
N PHE A 532 8.75 41.37 -19.69
CA PHE A 532 8.11 42.07 -20.81
C PHE A 532 6.61 41.79 -20.84
N VAL A 533 5.83 42.81 -21.19
CA VAL A 533 4.42 42.68 -21.58
C VAL A 533 4.29 43.17 -23.00
N ALA A 534 3.70 42.36 -23.87
CA ALA A 534 3.42 42.74 -25.26
C ALA A 534 1.93 42.68 -25.54
N ILE A 535 1.43 43.62 -26.33
CA ILE A 535 0.07 43.63 -26.87
C ILE A 535 0.11 44.01 -28.35
N SER A 536 -0.94 43.70 -29.11
CA SER A 536 -1.01 44.10 -30.52
C SER A 536 -0.97 45.63 -30.69
N ASP A 537 -0.29 46.08 -31.74
CA ASP A 537 -0.22 47.48 -32.17
C ASP A 537 -1.51 48.01 -32.81
N LEU A 538 -2.50 47.14 -33.05
CA LEU A 538 -3.74 47.51 -33.72
C LEU A 538 -4.46 48.60 -32.96
N SER A 539 -4.65 49.74 -33.62
CA SER A 539 -5.34 50.92 -33.11
C SER A 539 -6.55 51.30 -33.96
N ASN A 540 -7.55 51.90 -33.33
CA ASN A 540 -8.71 52.47 -34.00
C ASN A 540 -8.32 53.75 -34.79
N LYS A 541 -9.29 54.35 -35.49
CA LYS A 541 -9.09 55.59 -36.28
C LYS A 541 -8.66 56.81 -35.45
N GLU A 542 -8.77 56.73 -34.12
CA GLU A 542 -8.41 57.79 -33.16
C GLU A 542 -7.04 57.52 -32.51
N GLY A 543 -6.33 56.46 -32.93
CA GLY A 543 -5.04 56.07 -32.37
C GLY A 543 -5.12 55.32 -31.03
N GLN A 544 -6.32 54.98 -30.54
CA GLN A 544 -6.49 54.17 -29.34
C GLN A 544 -6.28 52.69 -29.65
N LEU A 545 -5.49 51.99 -28.83
CA LEU A 545 -5.21 50.56 -29.02
C LEU A 545 -6.47 49.71 -28.79
N PHE A 546 -6.74 48.77 -29.70
CA PHE A 546 -7.85 47.83 -29.62
C PHE A 546 -7.69 46.84 -28.45
N SER A 547 -6.45 46.52 -28.05
CA SER A 547 -6.22 45.60 -26.94
C SER A 547 -6.65 46.21 -25.60
N HIS A 548 -7.70 45.65 -24.99
CA HIS A 548 -8.21 46.08 -23.67
C HIS A 548 -7.15 45.99 -22.57
N PHE A 549 -6.11 45.15 -22.72
CA PHE A 549 -4.97 45.10 -21.80
C PHE A 549 -4.20 46.42 -21.69
N ALA A 550 -4.30 47.31 -22.68
CA ALA A 550 -3.78 48.68 -22.60
C ALA A 550 -4.41 49.50 -21.45
N GLN A 551 -5.59 49.09 -20.98
CA GLN A 551 -6.28 49.74 -19.86
C GLN A 551 -5.82 49.25 -18.49
N SER A 552 -5.13 48.10 -18.41
CA SER A 552 -4.68 47.47 -17.17
C SER A 552 -3.71 48.33 -16.35
N SER A 553 -3.70 48.11 -15.04
CA SER A 553 -2.74 48.75 -14.14
C SER A 553 -1.31 48.31 -14.47
N LEU A 554 -1.12 47.03 -14.82
CA LEU A 554 0.15 46.45 -15.25
C LEU A 554 0.73 47.20 -16.45
N TRP A 555 -0.06 47.39 -17.51
CA TRP A 555 0.38 48.11 -18.71
C TRP A 555 0.69 49.58 -18.45
N LYS A 556 -0.16 50.26 -17.67
CA LYS A 556 -0.05 51.70 -17.40
C LYS A 556 1.09 52.05 -16.44
N ARG A 557 1.35 51.22 -15.43
CA ARG A 557 2.32 51.48 -14.36
C ARG A 557 3.66 50.79 -14.56
N GLN A 558 3.74 49.80 -15.47
CA GLN A 558 4.94 49.01 -15.74
C GLN A 558 5.56 48.38 -14.47
N MET A 559 4.74 48.09 -13.46
CA MET A 559 5.14 47.56 -12.18
C MET A 559 4.05 46.66 -11.60
N LEU A 560 4.42 45.66 -10.80
CA LEU A 560 3.51 44.79 -10.05
C LEU A 560 3.41 45.17 -8.55
N PRO A 561 2.49 46.06 -8.16
CA PRO A 561 1.99 46.15 -6.80
C PRO A 561 0.74 45.26 -6.64
N ILE A 562 0.71 44.35 -5.66
CA ILE A 562 -0.57 43.68 -5.30
C ILE A 562 -1.36 44.68 -4.46
N VAL A 563 -2.38 45.34 -5.01
CA VAL A 563 -3.26 46.24 -4.25
C VAL A 563 -4.56 45.53 -3.86
N ILE A 564 -4.58 44.93 -2.66
CA ILE A 564 -5.80 44.34 -2.09
C ILE A 564 -6.39 45.34 -1.10
N LYS A 565 -7.65 45.78 -1.33
CA LYS A 565 -8.37 46.70 -0.44
C LYS A 565 -7.53 47.93 -0.05
N ASN A 566 -6.99 48.64 -1.04
CA ASN A 566 -6.09 49.80 -0.88
C ASN A 566 -4.77 49.54 -0.12
N THR A 567 -4.46 48.29 0.23
CA THR A 567 -3.20 47.91 0.89
C THR A 567 -2.25 47.28 -0.14
N VAL A 568 -1.05 47.85 -0.29
CA VAL A 568 0.00 47.25 -1.13
C VAL A 568 0.59 46.05 -0.39
N THR A 569 0.22 44.85 -0.82
CA THR A 569 0.83 43.60 -0.36
C THR A 569 2.11 43.38 -1.19
N PRO A 570 3.29 43.25 -0.59
CA PRO A 570 4.51 43.01 -1.36
C PRO A 570 4.56 41.53 -1.80
N VAL A 571 5.18 41.23 -2.93
CA VAL A 571 5.24 39.87 -3.47
C VAL A 571 6.36 39.09 -2.74
N PRO A 572 6.08 37.99 -2.00
CA PRO A 572 7.12 37.31 -1.25
C PRO A 572 8.01 36.46 -2.17
N MET A 573 9.31 36.60 -2.03
CA MET A 573 10.31 35.67 -2.56
C MET A 573 10.23 34.36 -1.76
N LEU A 574 9.81 33.27 -2.39
CA LEU A 574 9.66 32.00 -1.69
C LEU A 574 11.02 31.34 -1.38
N ALA A 575 11.11 30.72 -0.21
CA ALA A 575 12.29 29.98 0.22
C ALA A 575 12.63 28.83 -0.75
N ILE A 576 13.93 28.50 -0.90
CA ILE A 576 14.44 27.47 -1.82
C ILE A 576 13.72 26.12 -1.69
N LYS A 577 13.27 25.75 -0.48
CA LYS A 577 12.50 24.51 -0.21
C LYS A 577 11.13 24.45 -0.92
N SER A 578 10.60 25.61 -1.30
CA SER A 578 9.31 25.78 -1.99
C SER A 578 9.45 25.90 -3.50
N MET A 579 10.69 25.97 -4.03
CA MET A 579 10.95 25.93 -5.47
C MET A 579 10.58 24.56 -6.04
N VAL A 580 9.97 24.55 -7.21
CA VAL A 580 9.39 23.36 -7.82
C VAL A 580 10.32 22.89 -8.93
N ASP A 581 11.19 21.94 -8.60
CA ASP A 581 12.03 21.27 -9.61
C ASP A 581 11.23 20.11 -10.27
N PRO A 582 10.73 20.28 -11.52
CA PRO A 582 9.99 19.24 -12.22
C PRO A 582 10.82 17.97 -12.45
N ARG A 583 12.16 18.08 -12.45
CA ARG A 583 13.08 16.97 -12.75
C ARG A 583 13.34 16.06 -11.53
N ARG A 584 12.99 16.51 -10.32
CA ARG A 584 13.36 15.87 -9.05
C ARG A 584 12.74 14.48 -8.84
N GLY A 585 11.72 14.11 -9.60
CA GLY A 585 11.03 12.83 -9.52
C GLY A 585 11.60 11.71 -10.43
N PHE A 586 12.56 11.99 -11.31
CA PHE A 586 12.90 11.07 -12.41
C PHE A 586 14.15 10.19 -12.20
N SER A 587 14.94 10.39 -11.14
CA SER A 587 16.14 9.58 -10.87
C SER A 587 15.86 8.38 -9.95
N SER A 588 15.27 7.32 -10.49
CA SER A 588 15.21 6.02 -9.81
C SER A 588 16.54 5.24 -9.98
N SER A 589 17.46 5.35 -9.00
CA SER A 589 18.46 4.33 -8.60
C SER A 589 19.75 4.88 -7.95
N MET A 590 20.07 6.18 -8.05
CA MET A 590 21.32 6.76 -7.49
C MET A 590 21.10 7.97 -6.55
N ALA A 591 20.12 7.88 -5.65
CA ALA A 591 19.86 8.92 -4.63
C ALA A 591 20.81 8.83 -3.41
N THR A 592 22.06 8.39 -3.59
CA THR A 592 23.05 8.19 -2.50
C THR A 592 24.41 8.87 -2.73
N SER A 593 24.60 9.64 -3.80
CA SER A 593 25.75 10.55 -3.90
C SER A 593 25.38 11.94 -4.46
N ASP A 594 25.94 12.97 -3.83
CA ASP A 594 25.61 14.39 -4.02
C ASP A 594 26.37 14.98 -5.25
N THR A 595 26.20 14.37 -6.42
CA THR A 595 27.02 14.59 -7.63
C THR A 595 26.38 15.51 -8.68
N SER A 596 25.31 16.23 -8.33
CA SER A 596 24.86 17.40 -9.10
C SER A 596 25.57 18.65 -8.61
N ASN A 597 26.15 19.47 -9.49
CA ASN A 597 26.74 20.73 -9.06
C ASN A 597 25.65 21.68 -8.51
N LYS A 598 25.72 22.00 -7.21
CA LYS A 598 24.68 22.69 -6.42
C LYS A 598 24.17 24.04 -7.00
N PRO A 599 24.94 24.85 -7.75
CA PRO A 599 24.43 26.10 -8.32
C PRO A 599 23.37 25.92 -9.42
N ALA A 600 23.48 24.87 -10.24
CA ALA A 600 22.58 24.64 -11.37
C ALA A 600 21.15 24.23 -10.94
N ARG A 601 20.99 23.70 -9.72
CA ARG A 601 19.70 23.31 -9.13
C ARG A 601 18.95 24.47 -8.42
N ARG A 602 19.40 25.74 -8.49
CA ARG A 602 18.99 26.81 -7.52
C ARG A 602 18.74 28.23 -8.10
N LYS A 603 17.95 28.40 -9.16
CA LYS A 603 17.61 29.74 -9.71
C LYS A 603 16.13 30.00 -10.08
N GLN A 604 15.15 29.29 -9.52
CA GLN A 604 13.72 29.51 -9.84
C GLN A 604 13.07 30.56 -8.90
N TRP A 605 13.39 31.85 -9.08
CA TRP A 605 12.94 32.93 -8.19
C TRP A 605 11.45 33.26 -8.27
N ILE A 606 10.88 33.16 -9.48
CA ILE A 606 9.48 33.44 -9.76
C ILE A 606 8.60 32.18 -9.65
N ALA A 607 9.02 31.24 -8.80
CA ALA A 607 8.26 30.04 -8.46
C ALA A 607 7.20 30.30 -7.38
N GLY A 608 6.13 29.51 -7.44
CA GLY A 608 5.02 29.52 -6.49
C GLY A 608 3.94 30.53 -6.82
N TYR A 609 2.72 30.22 -6.40
CA TYR A 609 1.52 30.96 -6.77
C TYR A 609 1.51 32.48 -6.49
N PRO A 610 2.24 33.06 -5.50
CA PRO A 610 2.15 34.50 -5.23
C PRO A 610 2.59 35.38 -6.40
N VAL A 611 3.57 34.93 -7.21
CA VAL A 611 4.03 35.68 -8.37
C VAL A 611 2.95 35.70 -9.48
N PRO A 612 2.46 34.56 -10.03
CA PRO A 612 1.38 34.59 -11.01
C PRO A 612 0.08 35.22 -10.47
N ALA A 613 -0.20 35.13 -9.16
CA ALA A 613 -1.35 35.82 -8.56
C ALA A 613 -1.19 37.34 -8.61
N ALA A 614 0.01 37.89 -8.39
CA ALA A 614 0.27 39.32 -8.54
C ALA A 614 0.09 39.79 -9.99
N PHE A 615 0.57 39.00 -10.95
CA PHE A 615 0.36 39.25 -12.38
C PHE A 615 -1.14 39.26 -12.74
N HIS A 616 -1.87 38.23 -12.32
CA HIS A 616 -3.32 38.11 -12.51
C HIS A 616 -4.06 39.36 -12.00
N ASP A 617 -3.77 39.78 -10.76
CA ASP A 617 -4.48 40.90 -10.15
C ASP A 617 -4.17 42.24 -10.84
N ALA A 618 -2.89 42.50 -11.14
CA ALA A 618 -2.49 43.74 -11.80
C ALA A 618 -2.96 43.83 -13.26
N LEU A 619 -3.12 42.68 -13.94
CA LEU A 619 -3.65 42.56 -15.30
C LEU A 619 -5.13 42.96 -15.34
N TRP A 620 -5.97 42.41 -14.45
CA TRP A 620 -7.40 42.74 -14.42
C TRP A 620 -7.69 44.06 -13.71
N GLN A 621 -6.84 44.52 -12.79
CA GLN A 621 -7.03 45.81 -12.13
C GLN A 621 -7.05 46.95 -13.16
N GLY A 622 -8.16 47.67 -13.24
CA GLY A 622 -8.37 48.76 -14.20
C GLY A 622 -8.90 48.34 -15.57
N MET A 623 -8.96 47.03 -15.87
CA MET A 623 -9.75 46.51 -16.98
C MET A 623 -11.21 46.39 -16.55
N ARG A 624 -12.12 47.04 -17.27
CA ARG A 624 -13.57 46.86 -17.11
C ARG A 624 -14.03 45.68 -17.99
N ALA A 625 -13.62 44.47 -17.62
CA ALA A 625 -14.03 43.27 -18.33
C ALA A 625 -15.56 43.06 -18.19
N PRO A 626 -16.27 42.60 -19.25
CA PRO A 626 -17.67 42.19 -19.14
C PRO A 626 -17.87 41.03 -18.16
N ASP A 627 -19.01 41.00 -17.46
CA ASP A 627 -19.34 39.97 -16.46
C ASP A 627 -19.42 38.54 -17.04
N ASN A 628 -19.68 38.43 -18.35
CA ASN A 628 -19.74 37.18 -19.12
C ASN A 628 -18.43 36.86 -19.87
N ALA A 629 -17.35 37.61 -19.65
CA ALA A 629 -16.08 37.38 -20.34
C ALA A 629 -15.34 36.14 -19.83
N GLY A 630 -14.57 35.53 -20.74
CA GLY A 630 -13.59 34.49 -20.44
C GLY A 630 -12.16 34.99 -20.48
N ALA A 631 -11.24 34.28 -19.83
CA ALA A 631 -9.81 34.49 -19.98
C ALA A 631 -9.04 33.16 -20.04
N ALA A 632 -8.36 32.94 -21.15
CA ALA A 632 -7.46 31.82 -21.34
C ALA A 632 -6.03 32.17 -20.93
N TRP A 633 -5.50 31.46 -19.93
CA TRP A 633 -4.09 31.51 -19.53
C TRP A 633 -3.35 30.36 -20.18
N ILE A 634 -2.66 30.64 -21.29
CA ILE A 634 -1.94 29.66 -22.09
C ILE A 634 -0.49 29.66 -21.61
N ASP A 635 -0.12 28.63 -20.85
CA ASP A 635 1.23 28.42 -20.33
C ASP A 635 2.06 27.64 -21.35
N VAL A 636 2.89 28.38 -22.08
CA VAL A 636 3.76 27.86 -23.14
C VAL A 636 4.93 27.06 -22.56
N PHE A 637 5.21 27.21 -21.26
CA PHE A 637 6.23 26.46 -20.53
C PHE A 637 5.65 25.90 -19.23
N ALA A 638 4.68 25.01 -19.37
CA ALA A 638 4.00 24.34 -18.27
C ALA A 638 4.89 23.28 -17.56
N TYR A 639 5.92 23.74 -16.85
CA TYR A 639 6.88 22.91 -16.11
C TYR A 639 6.79 23.15 -14.59
N ASP A 640 5.87 24.00 -14.13
CA ASP A 640 5.53 24.15 -12.72
C ASP A 640 4.02 24.43 -12.53
N HIS A 641 3.50 24.23 -11.30
CA HIS A 641 2.07 24.35 -11.00
C HIS A 641 1.66 25.69 -10.34
N SER A 642 2.53 26.70 -10.41
CA SER A 642 2.34 27.98 -9.71
C SER A 642 1.24 28.82 -10.33
N LEU A 643 1.22 28.93 -11.66
CA LEU A 643 0.16 29.62 -12.40
C LEU A 643 -1.22 28.96 -12.18
N PRO A 644 -1.40 27.64 -12.39
CA PRO A 644 -2.70 27.02 -12.14
C PRO A 644 -3.11 27.09 -10.66
N GLU A 645 -2.20 26.99 -9.68
CA GLU A 645 -2.53 27.22 -8.26
C GLU A 645 -2.98 28.67 -8.00
N ALA A 646 -2.35 29.66 -8.64
CA ALA A 646 -2.76 31.06 -8.51
C ALA A 646 -4.19 31.28 -9.04
N LEU A 647 -4.51 30.71 -10.21
CA LEU A 647 -5.82 30.80 -10.82
C LEU A 647 -6.90 30.09 -9.98
N MET A 648 -6.61 28.90 -9.42
CA MET A 648 -7.50 28.24 -8.45
C MET A 648 -7.85 29.15 -7.27
N ARG A 649 -6.82 29.74 -6.64
CA ARG A 649 -6.99 30.62 -5.46
C ARG A 649 -7.71 31.92 -5.81
N ARG A 650 -7.50 32.47 -7.01
CA ARG A 650 -8.15 33.73 -7.45
C ARG A 650 -9.58 33.54 -7.91
N ARG A 651 -9.93 32.42 -8.55
CA ARG A 651 -11.32 32.08 -8.92
C ARG A 651 -12.27 32.02 -7.72
N ALA A 652 -11.76 31.67 -6.53
CA ALA A 652 -12.55 31.66 -5.30
C ALA A 652 -12.54 33.00 -4.53
N SER A 653 -11.82 34.02 -5.02
CA SER A 653 -11.69 35.30 -4.34
C SER A 653 -12.62 36.36 -4.95
N PRO A 654 -13.66 36.83 -4.23
CA PRO A 654 -14.60 37.81 -4.76
C PRO A 654 -14.05 39.24 -4.79
N SER A 655 -12.74 39.45 -4.58
CA SER A 655 -12.16 40.78 -4.35
C SER A 655 -11.83 41.58 -5.60
N LEU A 656 -11.85 40.95 -6.79
CA LEU A 656 -11.59 41.58 -8.08
C LEU A 656 -12.59 41.02 -9.11
N PRO A 657 -13.32 41.86 -9.88
CA PRO A 657 -14.10 41.39 -11.02
C PRO A 657 -13.12 40.93 -12.11
N ALA A 658 -12.97 39.61 -12.24
CA ALA A 658 -12.10 38.97 -13.22
C ALA A 658 -12.93 38.03 -14.12
N PRO A 659 -12.57 37.87 -15.41
CA PRO A 659 -13.22 36.92 -16.31
C PRO A 659 -13.18 35.48 -15.81
N GLN A 660 -14.06 34.62 -16.32
CA GLN A 660 -13.99 33.18 -16.05
C GLN A 660 -12.73 32.58 -16.67
N THR A 661 -11.84 32.00 -15.85
CA THR A 661 -10.51 31.57 -16.29
C THR A 661 -10.42 30.08 -16.64
N ILE A 662 -9.79 29.78 -17.78
CA ILE A 662 -9.20 28.46 -18.11
C ILE A 662 -7.67 28.56 -18.11
N TYR A 663 -7.00 27.53 -17.61
CA TYR A 663 -5.56 27.31 -17.76
C TYR A 663 -5.29 26.24 -18.81
N VAL A 664 -4.41 26.51 -19.76
CA VAL A 664 -3.93 25.50 -20.72
C VAL A 664 -2.42 25.34 -20.56
N GLY A 665 -1.97 24.15 -20.14
CA GLY A 665 -0.55 23.84 -19.99
C GLY A 665 0.02 23.08 -21.18
N ILE A 666 1.03 23.66 -21.85
CA ILE A 666 1.74 23.04 -22.98
C ILE A 666 3.12 22.58 -22.52
N VAL A 667 3.43 21.29 -22.69
CA VAL A 667 4.73 20.68 -22.36
C VAL A 667 5.40 20.20 -23.66
N TRP A 668 6.44 20.90 -24.11
CA TRP A 668 7.00 20.67 -25.46
C TRP A 668 8.49 20.96 -25.59
N ALA A 669 9.00 22.00 -24.92
CA ALA A 669 10.40 22.38 -24.96
C ALA A 669 11.28 21.23 -24.43
N ASP A 670 12.28 20.84 -25.22
CA ASP A 670 13.26 19.84 -24.81
C ASP A 670 14.05 20.36 -23.61
N CYS A 671 13.69 19.85 -22.43
CA CYS A 671 14.52 19.95 -21.26
C CYS A 671 15.73 19.07 -21.50
N ASN A 672 16.79 19.65 -22.08
CA ASN A 672 18.09 19.02 -22.31
C ASN A 672 18.66 18.49 -20.98
N SER A 673 18.18 17.32 -20.55
CA SER A 673 18.74 16.64 -19.40
C SER A 673 20.17 16.28 -19.76
N ARG A 674 21.07 16.23 -18.76
CA ARG A 674 22.46 15.82 -19.05
C ARG A 674 22.54 14.39 -19.62
N ASP A 675 21.45 13.62 -19.54
CA ASP A 675 21.29 12.34 -20.21
C ASP A 675 21.18 12.50 -21.74
N CYS A 676 20.55 13.56 -22.25
CA CYS A 676 20.56 13.93 -23.68
C CYS A 676 21.96 14.33 -24.18
N ALA A 677 22.81 14.85 -23.28
CA ALA A 677 24.21 15.15 -23.58
C ALA A 677 25.11 13.89 -23.64
N HIS A 678 24.64 12.72 -23.16
CA HIS A 678 25.34 11.44 -23.33
C HIS A 678 25.13 10.83 -24.74
N LYS A 679 25.15 11.67 -25.79
CA LYS A 679 25.22 11.21 -27.20
C LYS A 679 26.41 10.28 -27.44
N GLU A 680 27.51 10.46 -26.71
CA GLU A 680 28.70 9.59 -26.74
C GLU A 680 28.46 8.15 -26.23
N LYS A 681 27.32 7.84 -25.62
CA LYS A 681 26.98 6.48 -25.13
C LYS A 681 25.78 5.83 -25.83
N GLY A 682 25.27 6.42 -26.92
CA GLY A 682 24.33 5.76 -27.83
C GLY A 682 22.91 5.52 -27.29
N THR A 683 22.53 6.13 -26.17
CA THR A 683 21.18 6.03 -25.59
C THR A 683 20.53 7.40 -25.44
N ALA A 684 20.21 8.03 -26.58
CA ALA A 684 19.38 9.23 -26.59
C ALA A 684 17.97 8.90 -26.06
N VAL A 685 17.56 9.54 -24.96
CA VAL A 685 16.21 9.41 -24.43
C VAL A 685 15.28 10.26 -25.30
N ASP A 686 14.29 9.62 -25.93
CA ASP A 686 13.27 10.30 -26.75
C ASP A 686 12.61 11.45 -25.97
N PRO A 687 12.68 12.71 -26.48
CA PRO A 687 12.02 13.87 -25.86
C PRO A 687 10.52 13.66 -25.60
N ARG A 688 9.81 12.84 -26.40
CA ARG A 688 8.41 12.44 -26.15
C ARG A 688 8.25 11.82 -24.77
N VAL A 689 9.18 10.95 -24.38
CA VAL A 689 9.15 10.23 -23.11
C VAL A 689 9.50 11.16 -21.94
N GLN A 690 10.30 12.19 -22.15
CA GLN A 690 10.57 13.21 -21.13
C GLN A 690 9.37 14.16 -20.94
N ASN A 691 8.83 14.69 -22.03
CA ASN A 691 7.68 15.61 -21.99
C ASN A 691 6.42 14.93 -21.43
N ALA A 692 6.12 13.69 -21.82
CA ALA A 692 5.01 12.92 -21.25
C ALA A 692 5.16 12.67 -19.74
N LYS A 693 6.39 12.43 -19.25
CA LYS A 693 6.66 12.29 -17.81
C LYS A 693 6.40 13.61 -17.07
N ILE A 694 6.79 14.74 -17.64
CA ILE A 694 6.59 16.07 -17.06
C ILE A 694 5.11 16.45 -17.06
N ALA A 695 4.39 16.27 -18.18
CA ALA A 695 2.95 16.48 -18.26
C ALA A 695 2.19 15.65 -17.22
N LYS A 696 2.49 14.34 -17.11
CA LYS A 696 1.91 13.45 -16.09
C LYS A 696 2.23 13.88 -14.66
N TRP A 697 3.45 14.35 -14.39
CA TRP A 697 3.82 14.92 -13.08
C TRP A 697 3.02 16.20 -12.80
N LEU A 698 2.86 17.10 -13.77
CA LEU A 698 2.14 18.36 -13.60
C LEU A 698 0.65 18.12 -13.37
N GLN A 699 0.03 17.25 -14.17
CA GLN A 699 -1.36 16.79 -13.94
C GLN A 699 -1.51 16.26 -12.50
N SER A 700 -0.57 15.42 -12.04
CA SER A 700 -0.56 14.88 -10.67
C SER A 700 -0.30 15.94 -9.59
N ALA A 701 0.40 17.03 -9.90
CA ALA A 701 0.61 18.16 -9.00
C ALA A 701 -0.67 19.02 -8.90
N ILE A 702 -1.31 19.32 -10.03
CA ILE A 702 -2.58 20.05 -10.11
C ILE A 702 -3.69 19.30 -9.38
N ARG A 703 -3.89 17.99 -9.59
CA ARG A 703 -4.89 17.18 -8.86
C ARG A 703 -4.71 17.27 -7.35
N ARG A 704 -3.46 17.16 -6.86
CA ARG A 704 -3.15 17.29 -5.43
C ARG A 704 -3.45 18.69 -4.89
N LYS A 705 -3.20 19.74 -5.68
CA LYS A 705 -3.53 21.13 -5.30
C LYS A 705 -5.02 21.38 -5.28
N LEU A 706 -5.76 20.96 -6.31
CA LEU A 706 -7.23 20.99 -6.32
C LEU A 706 -7.82 20.28 -5.08
N GLN A 707 -7.34 19.07 -4.78
CA GLN A 707 -7.79 18.32 -3.60
C GLN A 707 -7.46 19.02 -2.27
N SER A 708 -6.23 19.55 -2.11
CA SER A 708 -5.82 20.29 -0.90
C SER A 708 -6.68 21.54 -0.70
N LEU A 709 -6.84 22.35 -1.75
CA LEU A 709 -7.63 23.59 -1.68
C LEU A 709 -9.13 23.32 -1.45
N ALA A 710 -9.68 22.22 -1.95
CA ALA A 710 -11.05 21.80 -1.66
C ALA A 710 -11.21 21.32 -0.20
N GLN A 711 -10.23 20.59 0.33
CA GLN A 711 -10.19 20.18 1.74
C GLN A 711 -10.05 21.37 2.70
N GLU A 712 -9.21 22.35 2.34
CA GLU A 712 -9.05 23.63 3.03
C GLU A 712 -10.28 24.56 2.86
N LYS A 713 -11.29 24.16 2.07
CA LYS A 713 -12.47 24.97 1.68
C LYS A 713 -12.12 26.30 1.00
N VAL A 714 -10.92 26.40 0.42
CA VAL A 714 -10.47 27.56 -0.37
C VAL A 714 -11.16 27.57 -1.73
N ILE A 715 -11.45 26.42 -2.32
CA ILE A 715 -12.19 26.29 -3.58
C ILE A 715 -13.38 25.34 -3.43
N SER A 716 -14.40 25.51 -4.27
CA SER A 716 -15.49 24.54 -4.45
C SER A 716 -15.26 23.77 -5.75
N ILE A 717 -15.39 22.44 -5.69
CA ILE A 717 -15.32 21.56 -6.86
C ILE A 717 -16.68 20.85 -6.98
N LYS A 718 -17.26 20.87 -8.18
CA LYS A 718 -18.53 20.21 -8.48
C LYS A 718 -18.44 18.71 -8.17
N ASP A 719 -19.48 18.15 -7.54
CA ASP A 719 -19.58 16.75 -7.12
C ASP A 719 -18.53 16.27 -6.09
N TRP A 720 -17.69 17.16 -5.57
CA TRP A 720 -16.72 16.88 -4.50
C TRP A 720 -17.31 17.21 -3.13
N VAL A 721 -17.31 16.24 -2.21
CA VAL A 721 -17.86 16.40 -0.85
C VAL A 721 -16.78 15.99 0.17
N PRO A 722 -16.57 16.74 1.28
CA PRO A 722 -15.69 16.32 2.36
C PRO A 722 -16.10 14.97 2.96
N LEU A 723 -15.12 14.16 3.37
CA LEU A 723 -15.40 12.91 4.08
C LEU A 723 -16.13 13.22 5.40
N SER A 724 -17.39 12.84 5.49
CA SER A 724 -18.18 12.99 6.71
C SER A 724 -17.76 11.98 7.77
N PRO A 725 -17.77 12.33 9.07
CA PRO A 725 -17.51 11.35 10.14
C PRO A 725 -18.58 10.25 10.09
N TRP A 726 -18.13 9.00 10.03
CA TRP A 726 -19.03 7.84 9.99
C TRP A 726 -19.86 7.77 11.27
N LYS A 727 -21.18 7.60 11.11
CA LYS A 727 -22.12 7.27 12.18
C LYS A 727 -22.60 5.85 11.93
N ASP A 728 -22.41 4.97 12.90
CA ASP A 728 -22.95 3.62 12.85
C ASP A 728 -24.46 3.68 13.11
N THR A 729 -25.27 3.19 12.16
CA THR A 729 -26.73 3.18 12.25
C THR A 729 -27.28 1.76 12.47
N ARG A 730 -26.41 0.81 12.83
CA ARG A 730 -26.79 -0.58 13.07
C ARG A 730 -27.09 -0.78 14.56
N ASP A 731 -28.08 -1.60 14.87
CA ASP A 731 -28.43 -1.91 16.26
C ASP A 731 -27.33 -2.77 16.93
N PRO A 732 -26.78 -2.34 18.07
CA PRO A 732 -25.78 -3.12 18.78
C PRO A 732 -26.42 -4.38 19.40
N PRO A 733 -25.68 -5.50 19.51
CA PRO A 733 -26.18 -6.67 20.23
C PRO A 733 -26.41 -6.32 21.70
N VAL A 734 -27.54 -6.77 22.25
CA VAL A 734 -27.97 -6.53 23.63
C VAL A 734 -27.86 -7.82 24.43
N LEU A 735 -27.36 -7.71 25.66
CA LEU A 735 -27.34 -8.79 26.64
C LEU A 735 -28.56 -8.71 27.56
N VAL A 736 -29.24 -9.83 27.78
CA VAL A 736 -30.38 -9.92 28.70
C VAL A 736 -29.88 -10.44 30.06
N GLU A 737 -29.61 -9.52 31.00
CA GLU A 737 -29.07 -9.87 32.34
C GLU A 737 -29.97 -10.85 33.13
N LYS A 738 -31.27 -10.85 32.85
CA LYS A 738 -32.27 -11.73 33.51
C LYS A 738 -32.05 -13.22 33.23
N ASP A 739 -31.33 -13.56 32.15
CA ASP A 739 -31.03 -14.96 31.81
C ASP A 739 -29.86 -15.53 32.64
N PHE A 740 -29.14 -14.69 33.39
CA PHE A 740 -27.95 -15.04 34.17
C PHE A 740 -28.29 -15.15 35.66
N VAL A 741 -28.59 -16.37 36.10
CA VAL A 741 -29.08 -16.68 37.45
C VAL A 741 -27.99 -17.34 38.32
N ALA A 742 -27.08 -18.11 37.72
CA ALA A 742 -25.90 -18.66 38.39
C ALA A 742 -24.71 -17.69 38.33
N LEU A 743 -24.59 -16.96 37.22
CA LEU A 743 -23.49 -16.06 36.92
C LEU A 743 -23.94 -14.59 36.95
N PHE A 744 -22.97 -13.67 36.95
CA PHE A 744 -23.19 -12.25 36.77
C PHE A 744 -22.29 -11.70 35.64
N PRO A 745 -22.85 -11.20 34.53
CA PRO A 745 -22.06 -10.64 33.43
C PRO A 745 -21.46 -9.28 33.82
N GLY A 746 -20.17 -9.28 34.15
CA GLY A 746 -19.44 -8.08 34.55
C GLY A 746 -18.88 -7.25 33.39
N ALA A 747 -18.25 -6.12 33.74
CA ALA A 747 -17.43 -5.38 32.81
C ALA A 747 -16.13 -6.14 32.49
N ALA A 748 -15.51 -5.82 31.34
CA ALA A 748 -14.19 -6.33 30.94
C ALA A 748 -14.03 -7.86 30.95
N GLN A 749 -14.90 -8.58 30.21
CA GLN A 749 -14.86 -10.03 30.00
C GLN A 749 -15.03 -10.94 31.24
N ASN A 750 -15.15 -10.38 32.45
CA ASN A 750 -15.39 -11.15 33.67
C ASN A 750 -16.85 -11.60 33.80
N LEU A 751 -17.05 -12.86 34.18
CA LEU A 751 -18.34 -13.52 34.40
C LEU A 751 -18.34 -14.26 35.75
N PRO A 752 -18.23 -13.55 36.90
CA PRO A 752 -18.21 -14.18 38.22
C PRO A 752 -19.48 -15.00 38.53
N LEU A 753 -19.30 -16.08 39.29
CA LEU A 753 -20.39 -16.82 39.95
C LEU A 753 -21.04 -15.94 41.01
N ARG A 754 -22.37 -16.03 41.18
CA ARG A 754 -23.07 -15.34 42.27
C ARG A 754 -22.84 -16.07 43.59
N GLU A 755 -22.53 -15.33 44.65
CA GLU A 755 -22.34 -15.87 46.00
C GLU A 755 -23.59 -16.61 46.48
N THR A 756 -24.78 -16.05 46.24
CA THR A 756 -26.05 -16.70 46.55
C THR A 756 -26.23 -18.04 45.85
N PHE A 757 -25.67 -18.23 44.64
CA PHE A 757 -25.74 -19.49 43.91
C PHE A 757 -24.68 -20.50 44.38
N LEU A 758 -23.50 -20.03 44.82
CA LEU A 758 -22.48 -20.89 45.40
C LEU A 758 -22.94 -21.49 46.75
N ASN A 759 -23.39 -20.63 47.67
CA ASN A 759 -23.90 -21.04 48.97
C ASN A 759 -25.07 -22.03 48.81
N ASP A 760 -26.01 -21.73 47.89
CA ASP A 760 -27.14 -22.60 47.55
C ASP A 760 -26.74 -24.02 47.09
N ILE A 761 -25.53 -24.21 46.53
CA ILE A 761 -25.04 -25.51 46.07
C ILE A 761 -24.16 -26.16 47.13
N GLU A 762 -23.34 -25.40 47.85
CA GLU A 762 -22.52 -25.89 48.96
C GLU A 762 -23.38 -26.43 50.11
N ASP A 763 -24.52 -25.80 50.42
CA ASP A 763 -25.51 -26.31 51.40
C ASP A 763 -26.22 -27.60 50.95
N LYS A 764 -26.26 -27.88 49.63
CA LYS A 764 -26.92 -29.06 49.05
C LYS A 764 -25.95 -30.25 48.86
N LEU A 765 -24.64 -29.99 48.76
CA LEU A 765 -23.61 -31.03 48.66
C LEU A 765 -23.12 -31.39 50.06
N LYS A 766 -23.50 -32.59 50.53
CA LYS A 766 -23.08 -33.13 51.85
C LYS A 766 -21.90 -34.08 51.75
N ASP A 767 -21.68 -34.69 50.58
CA ASP A 767 -20.54 -35.54 50.25
C ASP A 767 -19.27 -34.71 50.00
N GLU A 768 -18.18 -35.05 50.69
CA GLU A 768 -16.92 -34.30 50.65
C GLU A 768 -16.17 -34.44 49.30
N ASP A 769 -16.29 -35.59 48.61
CA ASP A 769 -15.68 -35.77 47.29
C ASP A 769 -16.42 -34.96 46.21
N LEU A 770 -17.75 -34.83 46.30
CA LEU A 770 -18.53 -33.95 45.44
C LEU A 770 -18.27 -32.47 45.75
N LYS A 771 -18.13 -32.06 47.01
CA LYS A 771 -17.67 -30.70 47.35
C LYS A 771 -16.31 -30.39 46.73
N LYS A 772 -15.36 -31.32 46.84
CA LYS A 772 -14.02 -31.14 46.27
C LYS A 772 -14.05 -31.02 44.74
N GLN A 773 -14.89 -31.81 44.06
CA GLN A 773 -15.14 -31.69 42.62
C GLN A 773 -15.83 -30.37 42.24
N TRP A 774 -16.77 -29.89 43.06
CA TRP A 774 -17.41 -28.57 42.87
C TRP A 774 -16.41 -27.43 43.02
N MET A 775 -15.59 -27.43 44.07
CA MET A 775 -14.53 -26.43 44.25
C MET A 775 -13.50 -26.46 43.12
N THR A 776 -13.22 -27.63 42.55
CA THR A 776 -12.35 -27.76 41.37
C THR A 776 -13.01 -27.13 40.13
N PHE A 777 -14.29 -27.40 39.89
CA PHE A 777 -15.05 -26.79 38.79
C PHE A 777 -15.20 -25.26 38.95
N VAL A 778 -15.40 -24.76 40.17
CA VAL A 778 -15.43 -23.33 40.49
C VAL A 778 -14.07 -22.69 40.23
N GLN A 779 -12.97 -23.36 40.58
CA GLN A 779 -11.62 -22.88 40.26
C GLN A 779 -11.37 -22.85 38.75
N GLU A 780 -11.66 -23.93 38.01
CA GLU A 780 -11.55 -23.97 36.54
C GLU A 780 -12.36 -22.86 35.86
N HIS A 781 -13.56 -22.58 36.37
CA HIS A 781 -14.41 -21.49 35.91
C HIS A 781 -13.79 -20.12 36.21
N ASN A 782 -13.27 -19.90 37.43
CA ASN A 782 -12.65 -18.64 37.82
C ASN A 782 -11.36 -18.37 37.03
N ASP A 783 -10.51 -19.38 36.83
CA ASP A 783 -9.28 -19.27 36.03
C ASP A 783 -9.59 -18.82 34.58
N ALA A 784 -10.71 -19.27 34.02
CA ALA A 784 -11.15 -18.94 32.67
C ALA A 784 -11.93 -17.60 32.57
N TRP A 785 -12.77 -17.27 33.56
CA TRP A 785 -13.79 -16.21 33.43
C TRP A 785 -13.89 -15.23 34.61
N ASN A 786 -13.17 -15.44 35.71
CA ASN A 786 -13.19 -14.56 36.88
C ASN A 786 -11.86 -14.62 37.63
N LYS A 787 -10.82 -13.99 37.06
CA LYS A 787 -9.44 -14.01 37.58
C LYS A 787 -9.30 -13.50 39.03
N SER A 788 -10.30 -12.78 39.54
CA SER A 788 -10.34 -12.33 40.94
C SER A 788 -10.52 -13.48 41.94
N GLY A 789 -11.06 -14.62 41.50
CA GLY A 789 -11.53 -15.73 42.35
C GLY A 789 -12.74 -15.39 43.24
N LYS A 790 -13.11 -14.11 43.37
CA LYS A 790 -14.16 -13.63 44.28
C LYS A 790 -15.54 -13.74 43.62
N PRO A 791 -16.56 -14.28 44.30
CA PRO A 791 -17.92 -14.32 43.77
C PRO A 791 -18.61 -12.95 43.83
N HIS A 792 -19.68 -12.82 43.05
CA HIS A 792 -20.52 -11.64 42.98
C HIS A 792 -21.57 -11.63 44.10
N VAL A 793 -21.53 -10.60 44.93
CA VAL A 793 -22.41 -10.40 46.08
C VAL A 793 -23.51 -9.42 45.69
N ASN A 794 -24.79 -9.77 45.90
CA ASN A 794 -25.96 -8.96 45.52
C ASN A 794 -26.15 -7.68 46.37
N SER A 795 -25.17 -7.28 47.19
CA SER A 795 -25.14 -5.96 47.83
C SER A 795 -25.05 -4.86 46.76
N GLY A 796 -25.81 -3.78 46.89
CA GLY A 796 -25.96 -2.71 45.89
C GLY A 796 -24.70 -1.89 45.53
N GLU A 797 -23.52 -2.34 45.90
CA GLU A 797 -22.24 -1.73 45.56
C GLU A 797 -21.62 -2.39 44.31
N LYS A 798 -21.46 -1.61 43.24
CA LYS A 798 -20.70 -2.04 42.05
C LYS A 798 -19.23 -2.26 42.42
N ARG A 799 -18.83 -3.51 42.69
CA ARG A 799 -17.42 -3.89 42.85
C ARG A 799 -16.68 -3.71 41.52
N GLY A 800 -15.49 -3.09 41.57
CA GLY A 800 -14.51 -3.18 40.49
C GLY A 800 -13.79 -4.53 40.53
N CYS A 801 -13.36 -5.04 39.38
CA CYS A 801 -12.64 -6.31 39.31
C CYS A 801 -11.19 -6.15 39.79
N GLU A 802 -10.78 -6.98 40.75
CA GLU A 802 -9.36 -7.25 41.02
C GLU A 802 -8.86 -8.31 40.03
N GLY A 803 -7.70 -8.09 39.40
CA GLY A 803 -7.19 -8.96 38.33
C GLY A 803 -6.87 -8.21 37.03
N ASP A 804 -7.33 -6.97 36.91
CA ASP A 804 -6.72 -6.00 36.02
C ASP A 804 -5.38 -5.53 36.62
N SER A 805 -4.27 -5.96 36.03
CA SER A 805 -2.96 -5.29 36.13
C SER A 805 -2.83 -4.11 35.15
N ASN A 806 -3.94 -3.70 34.51
CA ASN A 806 -4.12 -2.35 33.98
C ASN A 806 -5.62 -2.01 33.83
N PRO A 807 -6.32 -1.70 34.94
CA PRO A 807 -7.68 -1.21 34.86
C PRO A 807 -7.58 0.25 34.43
N SER A 808 -8.06 0.56 33.24
CA SER A 808 -8.36 1.96 32.90
C SER A 808 -9.30 2.48 33.99
N PRO A 809 -8.87 3.41 34.85
CA PRO A 809 -9.63 3.69 36.05
C PRO A 809 -10.90 4.44 35.65
N GLY A 810 -12.03 3.73 35.72
CA GLY A 810 -13.33 4.33 35.98
C GLY A 810 -13.26 5.01 37.35
N LYS A 811 -12.62 6.17 37.39
CA LYS A 811 -12.44 6.95 38.61
C LYS A 811 -13.82 7.29 39.15
N LYS A 812 -14.19 6.71 40.29
CA LYS A 812 -14.83 7.53 41.34
C LYS A 812 -13.96 8.78 41.43
N ALA A 813 -14.57 9.97 41.31
CA ALA A 813 -13.83 11.23 41.27
C ALA A 813 -12.73 11.19 42.33
N ARG A 814 -11.46 11.20 41.90
CA ARG A 814 -10.33 11.15 42.81
C ARG A 814 -10.32 12.50 43.49
N VAL A 815 -10.95 12.58 44.66
CA VAL A 815 -10.72 13.67 45.60
C VAL A 815 -9.25 13.55 45.96
N LEU A 816 -8.43 14.30 45.23
CA LEU A 816 -7.02 14.45 45.50
C LEU A 816 -6.95 15.22 46.80
N THR A 817 -6.65 14.53 47.90
CA THR A 817 -6.12 15.19 49.09
C THR A 817 -4.88 15.98 48.64
N PRO A 818 -4.78 17.28 48.97
CA PRO A 818 -3.78 18.17 48.37
C PRO A 818 -2.39 17.97 49.01
N GLU A 819 -1.80 16.81 48.77
CA GLU A 819 -0.42 16.51 49.17
C GLU A 819 0.54 17.05 48.10
N SER A 820 0.91 18.31 48.32
CA SER A 820 2.08 19.06 47.83
C SER A 820 2.89 18.49 46.67
N GLU A 821 2.80 19.13 45.49
CA GLU A 821 3.93 19.40 44.56
C GLU A 821 3.49 20.21 43.33
N SER A 822 2.18 20.30 43.05
CA SER A 822 1.64 21.14 41.97
C SER A 822 1.78 22.65 42.27
N PRO A 823 2.33 23.46 41.36
CA PRO A 823 2.44 24.92 41.55
C PRO A 823 1.06 25.57 41.72
N GLN A 824 0.86 26.23 42.88
CA GLN A 824 -0.41 26.88 43.24
C GLN A 824 -0.69 28.18 42.47
N THR A 825 0.35 28.81 41.90
CA THR A 825 0.25 30.07 41.16
C THR A 825 1.03 30.03 39.85
N LEU A 826 0.65 30.86 38.89
CA LEU A 826 1.37 31.07 37.62
C LEU A 826 2.81 31.55 37.84
N GLU A 827 3.06 32.32 38.89
CA GLU A 827 4.40 32.81 39.26
C GLU A 827 5.27 31.68 39.81
N ALA A 828 4.72 30.81 40.68
CA ALA A 828 5.39 29.61 41.14
C ALA A 828 5.72 28.67 39.97
N LEU A 829 4.79 28.48 39.03
CA LEU A 829 4.99 27.70 37.82
C LEU A 829 6.08 28.29 36.90
N THR A 830 6.07 29.62 36.69
CA THR A 830 7.10 30.31 35.89
C THR A 830 8.48 30.22 36.54
N THR A 831 8.53 30.22 37.88
CA THR A 831 9.77 30.08 38.66
C THR A 831 10.32 28.66 38.60
N SER A 832 9.47 27.63 38.68
CA SER A 832 9.91 26.23 38.63
C SER A 832 10.20 25.75 37.21
N GLU A 833 9.40 26.15 36.22
CA GLU A 833 9.39 25.61 34.85
C GLU A 833 9.96 26.56 33.78
N GLY A 834 10.31 27.79 34.15
CA GLY A 834 10.82 28.82 33.24
C GLY A 834 9.70 29.57 32.50
N PRO A 835 10.04 30.31 31.42
CA PRO A 835 9.05 31.06 30.65
C PRO A 835 7.88 30.19 30.20
N ILE A 836 6.66 30.73 30.38
CA ILE A 836 5.41 30.05 30.05
C ILE A 836 4.68 30.74 28.89
N CYS A 837 4.00 29.95 28.07
CA CYS A 837 3.08 30.41 27.04
C CYS A 837 1.66 29.97 27.42
N GLN A 838 0.72 30.91 27.51
CA GLN A 838 -0.66 30.64 27.86
C GLN A 838 -1.54 30.67 26.62
N ILE A 839 -2.39 29.66 26.46
CA ILE A 839 -3.43 29.60 25.43
C ILE A 839 -4.75 29.38 26.14
N ASP A 840 -5.64 30.35 26.05
CA ASP A 840 -7.02 30.18 26.52
C ASP A 840 -7.73 29.14 25.65
N SER A 841 -8.40 28.19 26.30
CA SER A 841 -9.19 27.17 25.61
C SER A 841 -10.37 27.80 24.86
N LEU A 842 -10.77 27.16 23.76
CA LEU A 842 -11.91 27.57 22.92
C LEU A 842 -13.23 27.73 23.70
N ASP A 843 -13.36 27.08 24.85
CA ASP A 843 -14.57 27.10 25.69
C ASP A 843 -14.45 28.03 26.93
N ALA A 844 -13.42 28.89 26.99
CA ALA A 844 -13.18 29.92 28.02
C ALA A 844 -13.03 29.45 29.50
N ASN A 845 -13.36 28.20 29.81
CA ASN A 845 -13.40 27.66 31.17
C ASN A 845 -12.04 27.13 31.70
N CYS A 846 -11.03 27.00 30.84
CA CYS A 846 -9.67 26.65 31.22
C CYS A 846 -8.61 27.35 30.35
N THR A 847 -7.42 27.50 30.91
CA THR A 847 -6.22 28.00 30.23
C THR A 847 -5.19 26.88 30.20
N VAL A 848 -4.64 26.60 29.01
CA VAL A 848 -3.56 25.65 28.82
C VAL A 848 -2.23 26.40 28.85
N ILE A 849 -1.31 25.95 29.67
CA ILE A 849 -0.04 26.60 29.94
C ILE A 849 1.08 25.66 29.47
N PHE A 850 1.86 26.12 28.50
CA PHE A 850 3.03 25.41 27.98
C PHE A 850 4.29 25.97 28.63
N THR A 851 5.17 25.10 29.12
CA THR A 851 6.44 25.49 29.72
C THR A 851 7.61 25.26 28.77
N ASN A 852 8.70 26.03 28.94
CA ASN A 852 9.93 25.81 28.17
C ASN A 852 10.59 24.44 28.42
N LYS A 853 10.23 23.71 29.48
CA LYS A 853 10.65 22.31 29.70
C LYS A 853 9.82 21.29 28.92
N GLY A 854 8.78 21.71 28.21
CA GLY A 854 7.90 20.85 27.43
C GLY A 854 6.73 20.24 28.21
N HIS A 855 6.52 20.65 29.46
CA HIS A 855 5.34 20.25 30.23
C HIS A 855 4.12 21.09 29.85
N ILE A 856 2.94 20.47 29.91
CA ILE A 856 1.65 21.09 29.64
C ILE A 856 0.83 21.04 30.93
N TRP A 857 0.43 22.21 31.40
CA TRP A 857 -0.43 22.36 32.58
C TRP A 857 -1.80 22.90 32.15
N VAL A 858 -2.86 22.52 32.85
CA VAL A 858 -4.22 23.02 32.59
C VAL A 858 -4.72 23.69 33.85
N HIS A 859 -4.96 24.99 33.77
CA HIS A 859 -5.56 25.78 34.85
C HIS A 859 -7.05 25.95 34.56
N ALA A 860 -7.90 25.29 35.35
CA ALA A 860 -9.35 25.50 35.30
C ALA A 860 -9.69 26.86 35.92
N LYS A 861 -10.44 27.71 35.19
CA LYS A 861 -10.95 29.00 35.68
C LYS A 861 -12.22 28.84 36.53
N LYS A 862 -12.88 27.68 36.45
CA LYS A 862 -14.07 27.25 37.20
C LYS A 862 -14.07 25.72 37.32
N ASP A 863 -14.79 25.17 38.30
CA ASP A 863 -15.03 23.73 38.38
C ASP A 863 -15.83 23.23 37.16
N VAL A 864 -15.23 22.34 36.36
CA VAL A 864 -15.81 21.77 35.14
C VAL A 864 -15.34 20.32 34.97
N GLU A 865 -16.25 19.41 34.62
CA GLU A 865 -15.90 18.08 34.12
C GLU A 865 -15.50 18.16 32.64
N LEU A 866 -14.29 17.70 32.31
CA LEU A 866 -13.78 17.63 30.95
C LEU A 866 -14.07 16.23 30.37
N ASP A 867 -14.86 16.14 29.29
CA ASP A 867 -15.07 14.88 28.57
C ASP A 867 -13.72 14.39 27.99
N SER A 868 -13.45 13.09 28.17
CA SER A 868 -12.41 12.31 27.48
C SER A 868 -12.27 12.56 25.97
N LYS A 869 -13.34 13.02 25.31
CA LYS A 869 -13.38 13.31 23.87
C LYS A 869 -13.01 14.77 23.53
N PHE A 870 -12.84 15.63 24.52
CA PHE A 870 -12.54 17.05 24.31
C PHE A 870 -11.04 17.27 24.07
N PRO A 871 -10.62 17.77 22.89
CA PRO A 871 -9.21 18.02 22.60
C PRO A 871 -8.73 19.26 23.37
N LEU A 872 -7.96 19.05 24.45
CA LEU A 872 -7.45 20.14 25.30
C LEU A 872 -6.56 21.14 24.55
N ALA A 873 -5.78 20.69 23.57
CA ALA A 873 -5.03 21.56 22.67
C ALA A 873 -4.75 20.88 21.32
N LEU A 874 -4.65 21.67 20.25
CA LEU A 874 -4.13 21.25 18.95
C LEU A 874 -2.65 21.66 18.83
N ALA A 875 -1.74 20.71 19.04
CA ALA A 875 -0.30 20.95 18.93
C ALA A 875 0.21 20.66 17.52
N TYR A 876 0.82 21.66 16.87
CA TYR A 876 1.41 21.53 15.53
C TYR A 876 2.94 21.61 15.60
N GLY A 877 3.63 20.58 15.12
CA GLY A 877 5.10 20.53 15.17
C GLY A 877 5.70 19.23 14.62
N LYS A 878 7.03 19.14 14.63
CA LYS A 878 7.76 17.88 14.41
C LYS A 878 8.17 17.31 15.77
N PHE A 879 7.45 16.29 16.23
CA PHE A 879 7.73 15.64 17.50
C PHE A 879 8.71 14.49 17.30
N LYS A 880 9.63 14.32 18.24
CA LYS A 880 10.56 13.19 18.29
C LYS A 880 10.16 12.32 19.47
N VAL A 881 9.56 11.17 19.19
CA VAL A 881 9.26 10.17 20.23
C VAL A 881 10.57 9.47 20.57
N ASN A 882 11.04 9.61 21.80
CA ASN A 882 12.05 8.69 22.35
C ASN A 882 11.28 7.48 22.89
N GLU A 883 11.53 6.30 22.32
CA GLU A 883 10.87 5.05 22.72
C GLU A 883 11.45 4.48 24.04
N ASP A 884 12.55 5.04 24.53
CA ASP A 884 13.21 4.67 25.79
C ASP A 884 12.46 5.19 27.03
N ARG A 885 11.30 4.58 27.33
CA ARG A 885 10.68 4.35 28.66
C ARG A 885 9.15 4.22 28.54
N PHE A 886 8.68 3.00 28.34
CA PHE A 886 7.39 2.56 28.89
C PHE A 886 7.65 1.38 29.84
N PHE A 887 7.30 1.59 31.10
CA PHE A 887 7.11 0.57 32.14
C PHE A 887 5.68 0.74 32.66
#